data_AF-A0A5J6GL29-F1
#
_entry.id   AF-A0A5J6GL29-F1
#
_cell.length_a   1.000
_cell.length_b   1.000
_cell.length_c   1.000
_cell.angle_alpha   90.00
_cell.angle_beta   90.00
_cell.angle_gamma   90.00
#
_symmetry.space_group_name_H-M   'P 1'
#
loop_
_entity.id
_entity.type
_entity.pdbx_description
1 polymer ?
#
loop_
_entity_poly.entity_id
_entity_poly.type
_entity_poly.pdbx_seq_one_letter_code
_entity_poly.pdbx_strand_id
1 'polypeptide(L)'
;MSDPSRRTVLGTAGALGLGAAVGAMSPPAHAAGPGEPAGGPAFDTDSARSALNRLLPHHADQIRLRLVAARDHEDRFRVTGTTGRIEVSGTTPAVLLTGVHWYLKYVCGAHITWNGSQLNLPTRLPAPARPLARSTSLPHRFALNDTNDGYTAPYADWAYWERMIDVLALHGCNEVLVIAGAEAVYHRVLKDFGYTDAEARAWLPAPSHQPWWLLQNLSGYGGPLSAQLIANRVELGQRIVRRLRSLGIAPVLPGYYGNVPDGFVQRNGGDARVVPQGVWHGFKRPDWLDPRTSAFAKVAASFYRHQEQLFGPASHFKMDLLHEGGTAGDVPVPDAARGVEKALRTARPGATWVILGWEANPLPALLDAVDKKRMLIVDGVSDRYASVTDREKDWGGTPYAFGTIPNFGGRTTIGARTHLWNERFFAWRDKANSALVGTAFMPEATDRDPAAFELFSELAWTKTVVDRADWFSSYADFRYGGADHDARAAWRALNDTAYQHTAVERSDAHDSLFAARPDLAANRAAEYAPRALTYDPGRFDAAFAGLLGVRGPLRGSAAYRYDLVDVARQALAHRSRQLLPQLRRAYARGDRASFAALSTLWLRLMRLGEELTGTVPAFLVGPWIEAARRMGTTDAERAEFERTAKVLVTVWGGRDTSEGGKLHDYGNREWHGLTGDFYLPRWQRWLDELSDAMAAGREPKAVDWFAAEEPWTRERKNYPLRPVGDAYRTASRVRDVLARAPYQGTLEVTADPPALPPGGHGRVTALFRNVNGLRATGRVDFDLTGVDAEPSGPVSLDRVAPGGTGRVAWRVRTPGTPLDRPLRPLPYELAVRYGPQGESRIRTVAEGSLYEAGPLSDGWRTYSNNGSVFGELEGRFAIHGGGADLWKGTTEFGTLYRTGALAPGVSATIRVDSQETTGPWARAGLIARNSLATPGSPGFLDLAVTPANGVVLSYDTNGDGTLDTYKRITGLKAPVLLRLTRGSGGVFTGSCSTDDGETWRTVASVTVPGAGGGGVDVGLFMSATNGGDGGKGLVEFSGWRVE
;
A
#
# COMPACT_ATOMS: atom_id res chain seq x y z
N MET A 1 -51.76 9.45 5.03
CA MET A 1 -52.52 10.42 5.84
C MET A 1 -52.38 10.03 7.30
N SER A 2 -52.05 10.99 8.16
CA SER A 2 -52.30 11.02 9.62
C SER A 2 -52.39 9.71 10.42
N ASP A 3 -51.32 9.41 11.16
CA ASP A 3 -51.41 8.93 12.56
C ASP A 3 -52.04 10.05 13.44
N PRO A 4 -52.65 9.80 14.64
CA PRO A 4 -51.89 9.28 15.80
C PRO A 4 -52.62 8.55 16.98
N SER A 5 -52.00 7.45 17.45
CA SER A 5 -51.59 7.20 18.87
C SER A 5 -52.55 6.78 20.04
N ARG A 6 -51.89 6.12 21.04
CA ARG A 6 -52.21 5.87 22.48
C ARG A 6 -53.24 4.76 22.82
N ARG A 7 -52.98 3.68 23.57
CA ARG A 7 -52.20 3.34 24.81
C ARG A 7 -53.08 3.27 26.08
N THR A 8 -52.83 2.25 26.93
CA THR A 8 -53.22 2.05 28.37
C THR A 8 -54.36 1.04 28.64
N VAL A 9 -54.41 0.16 29.67
CA VAL A 9 -53.43 -0.77 30.35
C VAL A 9 -54.14 -1.64 31.44
N LEU A 10 -53.54 -2.79 31.90
CA LEU A 10 -53.94 -3.70 33.01
C LEU A 10 -55.19 -4.62 32.83
N GLY A 11 -55.33 -5.80 33.47
CA GLY A 11 -54.38 -6.57 34.31
C GLY A 11 -54.98 -7.82 35.05
N THR A 12 -54.23 -8.95 35.02
CA THR A 12 -54.07 -10.03 36.04
C THR A 12 -55.24 -10.74 36.78
N ALA A 13 -55.29 -12.09 36.66
CA ALA A 13 -55.43 -13.16 37.71
C ALA A 13 -56.21 -14.41 37.18
N GLY A 14 -55.89 -15.68 37.47
CA GLY A 14 -54.70 -16.28 38.09
C GLY A 14 -54.79 -17.83 38.31
N ALA A 15 -53.62 -18.50 38.30
CA ALA A 15 -53.23 -19.78 38.95
C ALA A 15 -53.74 -21.18 38.49
N LEU A 16 -52.86 -22.18 38.76
CA LEU A 16 -52.93 -23.66 38.60
C LEU A 16 -52.75 -24.20 37.15
N GLY A 17 -51.90 -25.20 36.84
CA GLY A 17 -50.98 -26.02 37.65
C GLY A 17 -49.89 -26.71 36.79
N LEU A 18 -48.98 -27.50 37.39
CA LEU A 18 -47.76 -28.03 36.75
C LEU A 18 -48.00 -29.13 35.69
N GLY A 19 -47.13 -29.16 34.66
CA GLY A 19 -46.93 -30.31 33.77
C GLY A 19 -45.80 -30.05 32.75
N ALA A 20 -44.70 -30.81 32.81
CA ALA A 20 -43.51 -30.54 32.01
C ALA A 20 -43.51 -31.24 30.63
N ALA A 21 -43.07 -30.55 29.59
CA ALA A 21 -42.56 -31.15 28.35
C ALA A 21 -41.52 -30.24 27.69
N VAL A 22 -40.37 -30.80 27.32
CA VAL A 22 -39.30 -30.09 26.62
C VAL A 22 -39.64 -30.01 25.13
N GLY A 23 -39.65 -28.80 24.57
CA GLY A 23 -39.87 -28.55 23.15
C GLY A 23 -38.94 -27.45 22.63
N ALA A 24 -37.70 -27.80 22.29
CA ALA A 24 -36.79 -26.87 21.62
C ALA A 24 -37.20 -26.72 20.15
N MET A 25 -37.58 -25.51 19.73
CA MET A 25 -37.86 -25.22 18.33
C MET A 25 -36.55 -24.98 17.58
N SER A 26 -36.24 -25.84 16.60
CA SER A 26 -35.15 -25.61 15.64
C SER A 26 -35.51 -24.46 14.69
N PRO A 27 -34.58 -23.54 14.37
CA PRO A 27 -34.73 -22.63 13.24
C PRO A 27 -34.65 -23.40 11.90
N PRO A 28 -35.21 -22.87 10.80
CA PRO A 28 -35.43 -23.63 9.58
C PRO A 28 -34.14 -23.85 8.78
N ALA A 29 -33.87 -25.10 8.41
CA ALA A 29 -32.81 -25.46 7.50
C ALA A 29 -33.04 -24.82 6.12
N HIS A 30 -32.06 -24.06 5.62
CA HIS A 30 -32.04 -23.61 4.24
C HIS A 30 -31.64 -24.76 3.31
N ALA A 31 -32.29 -24.83 2.16
CA ALA A 31 -32.29 -26.01 1.31
C ALA A 31 -30.92 -26.35 0.70
N ALA A 32 -30.47 -27.58 0.93
CA ALA A 32 -29.45 -28.21 0.10
C ALA A 32 -30.02 -28.47 -1.31
N GLY A 33 -29.26 -28.13 -2.35
CA GLY A 33 -29.63 -28.43 -3.73
C GLY A 33 -29.43 -29.92 -4.05
N PRO A 34 -30.32 -30.56 -4.83
CA PRO A 34 -30.14 -31.96 -5.21
C PRO A 34 -29.09 -32.11 -6.30
N GLY A 35 -27.94 -32.70 -5.98
CA GLY A 35 -26.92 -33.05 -7.00
C GLY A 35 -25.45 -32.95 -6.58
N GLU A 36 -25.07 -33.42 -5.39
CA GLU A 36 -23.66 -33.69 -5.08
C GLU A 36 -23.41 -35.21 -5.01
N PRO A 37 -22.37 -35.74 -5.66
CA PRO A 37 -21.82 -37.04 -5.30
C PRO A 37 -21.14 -36.90 -3.93
N ALA A 38 -21.74 -37.49 -2.90
CA ALA A 38 -21.06 -37.72 -1.63
C ALA A 38 -19.89 -38.69 -1.86
N GLY A 39 -18.71 -38.14 -2.16
CA GLY A 39 -17.60 -38.95 -2.67
C GLY A 39 -16.35 -38.15 -3.08
N GLY A 40 -15.91 -37.20 -2.25
CA GLY A 40 -14.50 -36.80 -2.29
C GLY A 40 -13.60 -38.03 -2.01
N PRO A 41 -12.34 -38.06 -2.48
CA PRO A 41 -11.46 -39.19 -2.21
C PRO A 41 -11.33 -39.40 -0.70
N ALA A 42 -11.42 -40.67 -0.26
CA ALA A 42 -11.18 -41.02 1.12
C ALA A 42 -9.72 -40.67 1.45
N PHE A 43 -9.51 -39.59 2.22
CA PHE A 43 -8.18 -39.17 2.62
C PHE A 43 -7.52 -40.22 3.52
N ASP A 44 -6.21 -40.36 3.39
CA ASP A 44 -5.33 -41.05 4.33
C ASP A 44 -4.49 -40.04 5.13
N THR A 45 -3.63 -40.54 6.02
CA THR A 45 -2.71 -39.67 6.79
C THR A 45 -1.33 -39.51 6.15
N ASP A 46 -1.06 -40.14 5.03
CA ASP A 46 0.30 -40.36 4.50
C ASP A 46 0.86 -39.08 3.89
N SER A 47 0.01 -38.28 3.27
CA SER A 47 0.38 -36.96 2.74
C SER A 47 0.80 -35.98 3.84
N ALA A 48 0.15 -36.05 5.01
CA ALA A 48 0.55 -35.28 6.20
C ALA A 48 1.77 -35.91 6.89
N ARG A 49 1.84 -37.25 6.99
CA ARG A 49 3.03 -37.98 7.49
C ARG A 49 4.29 -37.60 6.70
N SER A 50 4.19 -37.53 5.38
CA SER A 50 5.27 -37.14 4.48
C SER A 50 5.76 -35.71 4.74
N ALA A 51 4.87 -34.75 5.01
CA ALA A 51 5.25 -33.42 5.48
C ALA A 51 5.96 -33.48 6.84
N LEU A 52 5.41 -34.22 7.83
CA LEU A 52 6.06 -34.34 9.14
C LEU A 52 7.45 -34.96 9.06
N ASN A 53 7.67 -35.94 8.18
CA ASN A 53 8.97 -36.55 7.99
C ASN A 53 10.00 -35.56 7.38
N ARG A 54 9.58 -34.57 6.58
CA ARG A 54 10.44 -33.49 6.08
C ARG A 54 10.66 -32.37 7.11
N LEU A 55 9.58 -31.95 7.78
CA LEU A 55 9.57 -30.78 8.68
C LEU A 55 10.11 -31.09 10.09
N LEU A 56 9.87 -32.31 10.57
CA LEU A 56 10.17 -32.78 11.93
C LEU A 56 10.82 -34.19 11.91
N PRO A 57 11.93 -34.41 11.17
CA PRO A 57 12.48 -35.74 10.91
C PRO A 57 12.87 -36.55 12.17
N HIS A 58 13.11 -35.88 13.30
CA HIS A 58 13.47 -36.52 14.57
C HIS A 58 12.28 -36.71 15.54
N HIS A 59 11.10 -36.22 15.17
CA HIS A 59 9.92 -36.17 16.06
C HIS A 59 8.63 -36.70 15.41
N ALA A 60 8.62 -36.94 14.09
CA ALA A 60 7.43 -37.40 13.38
C ALA A 60 6.79 -38.66 14.00
N ASP A 61 7.59 -39.64 14.42
CA ASP A 61 7.11 -40.89 15.06
C ASP A 61 6.44 -40.67 16.43
N GLN A 62 6.69 -39.52 17.07
CA GLN A 62 6.05 -39.12 18.32
C GLN A 62 4.65 -38.51 18.10
N ILE A 63 4.27 -38.26 16.85
CA ILE A 63 2.98 -37.66 16.45
C ILE A 63 2.14 -38.71 15.72
N ARG A 64 1.08 -39.20 16.38
CA ARG A 64 0.03 -40.00 15.74
C ARG A 64 -0.98 -39.06 15.05
N LEU A 65 -1.29 -39.35 13.79
CA LEU A 65 -2.29 -38.64 13.01
C LEU A 65 -3.59 -39.46 12.93
N ARG A 66 -4.74 -38.80 12.95
CA ARG A 66 -6.06 -39.44 12.86
C ARG A 66 -7.08 -38.57 12.14
N LEU A 67 -7.56 -39.01 10.98
CA LEU A 67 -8.67 -38.31 10.33
C LEU A 67 -9.99 -38.49 11.10
N VAL A 68 -10.83 -37.45 11.08
CA VAL A 68 -12.19 -37.45 11.62
C VAL A 68 -13.14 -36.79 10.61
N ALA A 69 -14.37 -37.30 10.48
CA ALA A 69 -15.36 -36.68 9.61
C ALA A 69 -15.65 -35.23 10.04
N ALA A 70 -15.82 -34.31 9.09
CA ALA A 70 -16.40 -33.00 9.34
C ALA A 70 -17.77 -33.16 10.03
N ARG A 71 -18.13 -32.18 10.86
CA ARG A 71 -19.47 -32.07 11.46
C ARG A 71 -19.98 -30.70 11.06
N ASP A 72 -21.21 -30.62 10.59
CA ASP A 72 -21.86 -29.35 10.24
C ASP A 72 -21.02 -28.53 9.23
N HIS A 73 -20.30 -29.23 8.35
CA HIS A 73 -19.33 -28.72 7.38
C HIS A 73 -18.13 -27.95 7.98
N GLU A 74 -17.92 -27.97 9.31
CA GLU A 74 -16.74 -27.37 9.94
C GLU A 74 -15.47 -28.21 9.73
N ASP A 75 -14.41 -27.55 9.30
CA ASP A 75 -13.05 -28.04 9.47
C ASP A 75 -12.63 -27.88 10.93
N ARG A 76 -11.98 -28.91 11.49
CA ARG A 76 -11.53 -28.88 12.89
C ARG A 76 -10.31 -29.74 13.12
N PHE A 77 -9.50 -29.35 14.10
CA PHE A 77 -8.46 -30.20 14.66
C PHE A 77 -8.54 -30.28 16.18
N ARG A 78 -7.94 -31.34 16.74
CA ARG A 78 -7.73 -31.51 18.18
C ARG A 78 -6.41 -32.21 18.45
N VAL A 79 -5.61 -31.65 19.36
CA VAL A 79 -4.33 -32.20 19.82
C VAL A 79 -4.45 -32.65 21.27
N THR A 80 -4.03 -33.88 21.55
CA THR A 80 -3.96 -34.52 22.87
C THR A 80 -2.68 -35.36 22.97
N GLY A 81 -2.51 -36.09 24.08
CA GLY A 81 -1.46 -37.11 24.20
C GLY A 81 -0.69 -37.01 25.51
N THR A 82 0.45 -37.71 25.54
CA THR A 82 1.42 -37.71 26.65
C THR A 82 2.82 -37.42 26.12
N THR A 83 3.79 -37.23 27.00
CA THR A 83 5.16 -36.83 26.62
C THR A 83 5.80 -37.85 25.67
N GLY A 84 6.12 -37.42 24.46
CA GLY A 84 6.63 -38.25 23.36
C GLY A 84 5.58 -39.13 22.66
N ARG A 85 4.29 -38.93 22.92
CA ARG A 85 3.16 -39.62 22.27
C ARG A 85 1.97 -38.67 22.10
N ILE A 86 2.09 -37.77 21.12
CA ILE A 86 1.09 -36.77 20.77
C ILE A 86 0.09 -37.39 19.78
N GLU A 87 -1.21 -37.17 19.96
CA GLU A 87 -2.24 -37.51 18.98
C GLU A 87 -2.86 -36.22 18.42
N VAL A 88 -2.86 -36.09 17.10
CA VAL A 88 -3.52 -35.00 16.36
C VAL A 88 -4.63 -35.61 15.54
N SER A 89 -5.87 -35.17 15.78
CA SER A 89 -7.01 -35.48 14.92
C SER A 89 -7.46 -34.27 14.12
N GLY A 90 -7.94 -34.47 12.89
CA GLY A 90 -8.22 -33.40 11.93
C GLY A 90 -9.16 -33.86 10.80
N THR A 91 -9.82 -32.92 10.13
CA THR A 91 -10.79 -33.20 9.05
C THR A 91 -10.15 -33.55 7.72
N THR A 92 -9.01 -32.94 7.40
CA THR A 92 -8.20 -33.23 6.20
C THR A 92 -6.73 -33.37 6.58
N PRO A 93 -5.86 -33.88 5.68
CA PRO A 93 -4.42 -33.92 5.94
C PRO A 93 -3.79 -32.53 6.14
N ALA A 94 -4.27 -31.49 5.45
CA ALA A 94 -3.87 -30.10 5.71
C ALA A 94 -4.28 -29.65 7.12
N VAL A 95 -5.52 -29.91 7.54
CA VAL A 95 -6.01 -29.54 8.88
C VAL A 95 -5.28 -30.32 10.00
N LEU A 96 -4.82 -31.55 9.73
CA LEU A 96 -3.89 -32.26 10.62
C LEU A 96 -2.56 -31.50 10.78
N LEU A 97 -1.99 -30.96 9.69
CA LEU A 97 -0.77 -30.14 9.75
C LEU A 97 -1.02 -28.80 10.46
N THR A 98 -2.16 -28.15 10.24
CA THR A 98 -2.57 -26.97 11.01
C THR A 98 -2.60 -27.28 12.52
N GLY A 99 -3.19 -28.41 12.91
CA GLY A 99 -3.20 -28.86 14.31
C GLY A 99 -1.81 -29.10 14.88
N VAL A 100 -0.89 -29.70 14.11
CA VAL A 100 0.52 -29.83 14.50
C VAL A 100 1.16 -28.45 14.67
N HIS A 101 0.93 -27.49 13.77
CA HIS A 101 1.56 -26.16 13.87
C HIS A 101 1.06 -25.38 15.10
N TRP A 102 -0.24 -25.45 15.40
CA TRP A 102 -0.80 -24.88 16.64
C TRP A 102 -0.17 -25.52 17.89
N TYR A 103 0.10 -26.82 17.88
CA TYR A 103 0.82 -27.50 18.96
C TYR A 103 2.29 -27.07 19.07
N LEU A 104 2.98 -26.91 17.94
CA LEU A 104 4.36 -26.39 17.92
C LEU A 104 4.42 -24.99 18.55
N LYS A 105 3.57 -24.05 18.11
CA LYS A 105 3.53 -22.68 18.62
C LYS A 105 3.16 -22.63 20.11
N TYR A 106 2.00 -23.18 20.47
CA TYR A 106 1.38 -22.93 21.78
C TYR A 106 1.71 -23.97 22.87
N VAL A 107 2.52 -24.99 22.57
CA VAL A 107 3.01 -25.96 23.57
C VAL A 107 4.52 -26.16 23.50
N CYS A 108 5.11 -26.24 22.30
CA CYS A 108 6.54 -26.48 22.16
C CYS A 108 7.40 -25.21 22.12
N GLY A 109 6.79 -24.04 21.87
CA GLY A 109 7.54 -22.80 21.63
C GLY A 109 8.32 -22.84 20.32
N ALA A 110 7.78 -23.46 19.27
CA ALA A 110 8.43 -23.67 17.98
C ALA A 110 7.59 -23.13 16.82
N HIS A 111 8.24 -22.73 15.72
CA HIS A 111 7.60 -22.01 14.61
C HIS A 111 8.13 -22.46 13.26
N ILE A 112 7.25 -22.67 12.28
CA ILE A 112 7.60 -22.96 10.89
C ILE A 112 6.84 -21.98 9.99
N THR A 113 7.57 -21.15 9.26
CA THR A 113 7.01 -20.22 8.28
C THR A 113 7.98 -20.07 7.09
N TRP A 114 7.64 -19.26 6.09
CA TRP A 114 8.50 -19.04 4.92
C TRP A 114 9.88 -18.49 5.28
N ASN A 115 9.95 -17.54 6.22
CA ASN A 115 11.17 -16.76 6.50
C ASN A 115 11.88 -17.22 7.77
N GLY A 116 12.39 -18.45 7.68
CA GLY A 116 13.10 -19.13 8.75
C GLY A 116 12.18 -19.81 9.75
N SER A 117 12.67 -20.91 10.31
CA SER A 117 12.00 -21.70 11.34
C SER A 117 12.78 -21.68 12.66
N GLN A 118 12.08 -22.03 13.74
CA GLN A 118 12.62 -22.35 15.05
C GLN A 118 12.11 -23.75 15.41
N LEU A 119 13.03 -24.72 15.50
CA LEU A 119 12.72 -26.13 15.77
C LEU A 119 13.66 -26.72 16.85
N ASN A 120 14.03 -25.92 17.86
CA ASN A 120 14.81 -26.38 19.01
C ASN A 120 13.94 -27.19 19.99
N LEU A 121 13.42 -28.31 19.49
CA LEU A 121 12.47 -29.17 20.20
C LEU A 121 13.21 -30.13 21.15
N PRO A 122 12.66 -30.41 22.35
CA PRO A 122 13.20 -31.45 23.22
C PRO A 122 13.15 -32.84 22.55
N THR A 123 14.02 -33.76 22.94
CA THR A 123 14.06 -35.14 22.38
C THR A 123 12.72 -35.87 22.52
N ARG A 124 11.94 -35.57 23.57
CA ARG A 124 10.56 -36.01 23.71
C ARG A 124 9.62 -34.81 23.68
N LEU A 125 8.68 -34.82 22.74
CA LEU A 125 7.67 -33.77 22.58
C LEU A 125 6.83 -33.60 23.87
N PRO A 126 6.62 -32.37 24.38
CA PRO A 126 5.90 -32.12 25.62
C PRO A 126 4.39 -32.43 25.51
N ALA A 127 3.80 -33.02 26.53
CA ALA A 127 2.35 -33.21 26.57
C ALA A 127 1.61 -31.86 26.61
N PRO A 128 0.52 -31.66 25.86
CA PRO A 128 -0.31 -30.48 25.99
C PRO A 128 -1.04 -30.49 27.35
N ALA A 129 -0.88 -29.43 28.16
CA ALA A 129 -1.48 -29.33 29.50
C ALA A 129 -3.02 -29.45 29.51
N ARG A 130 -3.66 -29.12 28.40
CA ARG A 130 -5.08 -29.39 28.10
C ARG A 130 -5.22 -29.65 26.59
N PRO A 131 -6.26 -30.37 26.13
CA PRO A 131 -6.50 -30.56 24.71
C PRO A 131 -6.56 -29.21 23.96
N LEU A 132 -5.72 -29.02 22.93
CA LEU A 132 -5.84 -27.88 22.03
C LEU A 132 -6.86 -28.25 20.95
N ALA A 133 -7.84 -27.40 20.71
CA ALA A 133 -8.82 -27.59 19.65
C ALA A 133 -9.21 -26.25 19.03
N ARG A 134 -9.43 -26.27 17.72
CA ARG A 134 -10.03 -25.19 16.94
C ARG A 134 -10.96 -25.81 15.90
N SER A 135 -11.97 -25.05 15.51
CA SER A 135 -12.80 -25.33 14.34
C SER A 135 -13.10 -24.03 13.60
N THR A 136 -13.46 -24.16 12.33
CA THR A 136 -13.89 -23.06 11.47
C THR A 136 -15.01 -23.53 10.55
N SER A 137 -16.03 -22.69 10.41
CA SER A 137 -17.12 -22.84 9.45
C SER A 137 -16.86 -22.12 8.13
N LEU A 138 -15.69 -21.49 7.96
CA LEU A 138 -15.32 -20.78 6.74
C LEU A 138 -14.70 -21.76 5.72
N PRO A 139 -15.39 -22.12 4.62
CA PRO A 139 -14.86 -23.09 3.65
C PRO A 139 -13.63 -22.58 2.89
N HIS A 140 -13.51 -21.27 2.65
CA HIS A 140 -12.47 -20.70 1.78
C HIS A 140 -11.33 -20.05 2.59
N ARG A 141 -10.12 -20.62 2.51
CA ARG A 141 -8.87 -20.04 3.03
C ARG A 141 -7.86 -19.99 1.90
N PHE A 142 -8.04 -18.95 1.07
CA PHE A 142 -7.32 -18.71 -0.17
C PHE A 142 -5.94 -18.09 0.06
N ALA A 143 -4.96 -18.53 -0.73
CA ALA A 143 -3.60 -18.03 -0.69
C ALA A 143 -3.02 -17.76 -2.09
N LEU A 144 -2.11 -16.77 -2.10
CA LEU A 144 -1.31 -16.27 -3.23
C LEU A 144 -2.08 -15.34 -4.17
N ASN A 145 -1.51 -14.16 -4.42
CA ASN A 145 -1.98 -13.19 -5.42
C ASN A 145 -1.67 -13.70 -6.85
N ASP A 146 -2.40 -13.20 -7.85
CA ASP A 146 -2.09 -13.42 -9.26
C ASP A 146 -0.64 -13.08 -9.62
N THR A 147 -0.09 -12.03 -9.01
CA THR A 147 1.30 -11.56 -9.20
C THR A 147 2.35 -12.27 -8.36
N ASN A 148 1.94 -13.12 -7.39
CA ASN A 148 2.83 -13.78 -6.42
C ASN A 148 4.02 -14.48 -7.07
N ASP A 149 3.74 -15.30 -8.09
CA ASP A 149 4.76 -16.12 -8.74
C ASP A 149 5.79 -15.26 -9.46
N GLY A 150 5.38 -14.12 -10.04
CA GLY A 150 6.28 -13.18 -10.70
C GLY A 150 7.30 -12.57 -9.74
N TYR A 151 6.85 -12.06 -8.59
CA TYR A 151 7.73 -11.34 -7.66
C TYR A 151 8.39 -12.21 -6.59
N THR A 152 7.86 -13.39 -6.26
CA THR A 152 8.43 -14.24 -5.20
C THR A 152 9.49 -15.19 -5.74
N ALA A 153 9.10 -16.06 -6.67
CA ALA A 153 9.97 -17.16 -7.14
C ALA A 153 9.53 -17.70 -8.52
N PRO A 154 9.56 -16.90 -9.60
CA PRO A 154 9.03 -17.30 -10.92
C PRO A 154 9.82 -18.47 -11.52
N TYR A 155 11.08 -18.60 -11.12
CA TYR A 155 12.01 -19.66 -11.51
C TYR A 155 12.16 -20.76 -10.45
N ALA A 156 11.20 -20.90 -9.53
CA ALA A 156 11.19 -21.93 -8.49
C ALA A 156 11.26 -23.37 -9.06
N ASP A 157 11.94 -24.24 -8.33
CA ASP A 157 11.89 -25.69 -8.55
C ASP A 157 10.91 -26.38 -7.60
N TRP A 158 10.84 -27.72 -7.68
CA TRP A 158 9.97 -28.50 -6.79
C TRP A 158 10.27 -28.34 -5.31
N ALA A 159 11.54 -28.18 -4.90
CA ALA A 159 11.90 -28.14 -3.48
C ALA A 159 11.37 -26.87 -2.79
N TYR A 160 11.34 -25.75 -3.54
CA TYR A 160 10.62 -24.54 -3.11
C TYR A 160 9.12 -24.80 -2.96
N TRP A 161 8.47 -25.35 -4.00
CA TRP A 161 7.02 -25.55 -4.00
C TRP A 161 6.54 -26.57 -2.96
N GLU A 162 7.27 -27.66 -2.74
CA GLU A 162 6.95 -28.65 -1.70
C GLU A 162 6.97 -28.01 -0.31
N ARG A 163 7.99 -27.19 -0.03
CA ARG A 163 8.08 -26.43 1.22
C ARG A 163 6.97 -25.37 1.33
N MET A 164 6.67 -24.63 0.25
CA MET A 164 5.61 -23.62 0.25
C MET A 164 4.25 -24.26 0.55
N ILE A 165 3.91 -25.38 -0.11
CA ILE A 165 2.66 -26.10 0.13
C ILE A 165 2.59 -26.64 1.57
N ASP A 166 3.69 -27.20 2.09
CA ASP A 166 3.75 -27.65 3.49
C ASP A 166 3.56 -26.47 4.46
N VAL A 167 4.14 -25.29 4.19
CA VAL A 167 3.93 -24.06 4.99
C VAL A 167 2.48 -23.58 4.91
N LEU A 168 1.88 -23.48 3.73
CA LEU A 168 0.48 -23.08 3.55
C LEU A 168 -0.48 -24.03 4.32
N ALA A 169 -0.21 -25.34 4.31
CA ALA A 169 -0.97 -26.32 5.08
C ALA A 169 -0.84 -26.14 6.62
N LEU A 170 0.37 -25.84 7.12
CA LEU A 170 0.61 -25.51 8.54
C LEU A 170 -0.17 -24.27 9.01
N HIS A 171 -0.49 -23.35 8.09
CA HIS A 171 -1.27 -22.14 8.35
C HIS A 171 -2.78 -22.32 8.03
N GLY A 172 -3.18 -23.51 7.56
CA GLY A 172 -4.59 -23.85 7.33
C GLY A 172 -5.19 -23.26 6.04
N CYS A 173 -4.36 -22.84 5.08
CA CYS A 173 -4.82 -22.53 3.73
C CYS A 173 -5.32 -23.82 3.04
N ASN A 174 -6.51 -23.76 2.43
CA ASN A 174 -7.11 -24.89 1.71
C ASN A 174 -7.37 -24.59 0.22
N GLU A 175 -7.05 -23.38 -0.25
CA GLU A 175 -7.15 -22.98 -1.66
C GLU A 175 -5.88 -22.23 -2.06
N VAL A 176 -5.24 -22.65 -3.15
CA VAL A 176 -3.95 -22.10 -3.59
C VAL A 176 -3.98 -21.87 -5.09
N LEU A 177 -3.66 -20.65 -5.53
CA LEU A 177 -3.50 -20.32 -6.94
C LEU A 177 -2.26 -21.03 -7.52
N VAL A 178 -2.42 -21.67 -8.68
CA VAL A 178 -1.33 -22.37 -9.39
C VAL A 178 -1.30 -21.96 -10.85
N ILE A 179 -0.28 -21.19 -11.24
CA ILE A 179 -0.09 -20.78 -12.64
C ILE A 179 0.96 -21.61 -13.39
N ALA A 180 1.80 -22.38 -12.69
CA ALA A 180 2.88 -23.16 -13.29
C ALA A 180 2.37 -24.19 -14.31
N GLY A 181 2.78 -24.05 -15.57
CA GLY A 181 2.35 -24.89 -16.68
C GLY A 181 1.15 -24.36 -17.47
N ALA A 182 0.57 -23.21 -17.11
CA ALA A 182 -0.47 -22.54 -17.91
C ALA A 182 0.02 -22.16 -19.32
N GLU A 183 1.32 -21.89 -19.49
CA GLU A 183 1.95 -21.65 -20.78
C GLU A 183 1.78 -22.82 -21.76
N ALA A 184 1.71 -24.06 -21.26
CA ALA A 184 1.48 -25.25 -22.08
C ALA A 184 0.01 -25.41 -22.50
N VAL A 185 -0.94 -24.92 -21.70
CA VAL A 185 -2.37 -24.91 -22.06
C VAL A 185 -2.56 -23.97 -23.25
N TYR A 186 -2.08 -22.72 -23.14
CA TYR A 186 -2.16 -21.77 -24.24
C TYR A 186 -1.36 -22.20 -25.47
N HIS A 187 -0.17 -22.78 -25.32
CA HIS A 187 0.57 -23.34 -26.46
C HIS A 187 -0.32 -24.31 -27.27
N ARG A 188 -0.95 -25.29 -26.61
CA ARG A 188 -1.85 -26.26 -27.25
C ARG A 188 -3.10 -25.62 -27.84
N VAL A 189 -3.73 -24.68 -27.15
CA VAL A 189 -4.87 -23.91 -27.69
C VAL A 189 -4.47 -23.18 -28.97
N LEU A 190 -3.35 -22.46 -28.98
CA LEU A 190 -2.91 -21.75 -30.18
C LEU A 190 -2.61 -22.71 -31.35
N LYS A 191 -2.11 -23.92 -31.08
CA LYS A 191 -1.96 -24.99 -32.09
C LYS A 191 -3.32 -25.39 -32.70
N ASP A 192 -4.38 -25.54 -31.89
CA ASP A 192 -5.73 -25.85 -32.37
C ASP A 192 -6.31 -24.74 -33.28
N PHE A 193 -6.02 -23.46 -32.96
CA PHE A 193 -6.55 -22.29 -33.68
C PHE A 193 -5.58 -21.73 -34.74
N GLY A 194 -4.78 -22.61 -35.35
CA GLY A 194 -4.04 -22.33 -36.58
C GLY A 194 -2.72 -21.58 -36.44
N TYR A 195 -2.14 -21.48 -35.23
CA TYR A 195 -0.80 -20.93 -35.04
C TYR A 195 0.29 -22.01 -35.17
N THR A 196 1.42 -21.64 -35.75
CA THR A 196 2.64 -22.47 -35.77
C THR A 196 3.24 -22.63 -34.37
N ASP A 197 4.14 -23.60 -34.19
CA ASP A 197 4.84 -23.73 -32.91
C ASP A 197 5.67 -22.48 -32.55
N ALA A 198 6.33 -21.88 -33.55
CA ALA A 198 7.14 -20.67 -33.35
C ALA A 198 6.27 -19.47 -32.93
N GLU A 199 5.14 -19.23 -33.59
CA GLU A 199 4.20 -18.16 -33.23
C GLU A 199 3.63 -18.38 -31.81
N ALA A 200 3.20 -19.61 -31.50
CA ALA A 200 2.66 -19.94 -30.19
C ALA A 200 3.70 -19.73 -29.07
N ARG A 201 4.96 -20.15 -29.26
CA ARG A 201 6.02 -19.97 -28.25
C ARG A 201 6.57 -18.55 -28.14
N ALA A 202 6.46 -17.74 -29.19
CA ALA A 202 6.84 -16.32 -29.17
C ALA A 202 5.82 -15.43 -28.42
N TRP A 203 4.55 -15.83 -28.36
CA TRP A 203 3.52 -15.12 -27.63
C TRP A 203 3.57 -15.34 -26.10
N LEU A 204 4.26 -16.39 -25.64
CA LEU A 204 4.40 -16.74 -24.23
C LEU A 204 5.55 -15.93 -23.58
N PRO A 205 5.29 -15.22 -22.46
CA PRO A 205 6.34 -14.51 -21.73
C PRO A 205 7.26 -15.44 -20.94
N ALA A 206 8.45 -14.94 -20.57
CA ALA A 206 9.28 -15.54 -19.53
C ALA A 206 8.51 -15.76 -18.22
N PRO A 207 8.84 -16.79 -17.40
CA PRO A 207 8.15 -17.09 -16.15
C PRO A 207 7.95 -15.90 -15.20
N SER A 208 8.90 -14.96 -15.17
CA SER A 208 8.83 -13.72 -14.39
C SER A 208 7.67 -12.80 -14.75
N HIS A 209 7.16 -12.86 -15.99
CA HIS A 209 6.12 -11.97 -16.52
C HIS A 209 4.81 -12.70 -16.85
N GLN A 210 4.74 -14.03 -16.63
CA GLN A 210 3.53 -14.84 -16.83
C GLN A 210 2.28 -14.33 -16.06
N PRO A 211 2.38 -13.81 -14.82
CA PRO A 211 1.23 -13.20 -14.13
C PRO A 211 0.47 -12.15 -14.94
N TRP A 212 1.17 -11.16 -15.49
CA TRP A 212 0.54 -10.06 -16.24
C TRP A 212 0.00 -10.50 -17.59
N TRP A 213 0.53 -11.59 -18.17
CA TRP A 213 -0.06 -12.22 -19.34
C TRP A 213 -1.36 -12.97 -19.01
N LEU A 214 -1.41 -13.67 -17.87
CA LEU A 214 -2.63 -14.31 -17.39
C LEU A 214 -3.70 -13.30 -16.97
N LEU A 215 -3.31 -12.09 -16.55
CA LEU A 215 -4.18 -10.93 -16.30
C LEU A 215 -4.53 -10.12 -17.57
N GLN A 216 -4.09 -10.56 -18.76
CA GLN A 216 -4.32 -9.88 -20.05
C GLN A 216 -3.68 -8.48 -20.18
N ASN A 217 -2.66 -8.17 -19.38
CA ASN A 217 -1.93 -6.89 -19.37
C ASN A 217 -0.78 -6.86 -20.40
N LEU A 218 -0.14 -8.00 -20.71
CA LEU A 218 0.92 -8.09 -21.70
C LEU A 218 0.90 -9.43 -22.46
N SER A 219 1.66 -9.53 -23.55
CA SER A 219 2.00 -10.81 -24.20
C SER A 219 3.38 -10.73 -24.86
N GLY A 220 4.04 -11.87 -25.03
CA GLY A 220 5.48 -11.93 -25.31
C GLY A 220 6.32 -11.34 -24.16
N TYR A 221 7.57 -10.94 -24.46
CA TYR A 221 8.61 -10.50 -23.52
C TYR A 221 9.35 -11.64 -22.78
N GLY A 222 10.68 -11.70 -22.94
CA GLY A 222 11.51 -12.74 -22.32
C GLY A 222 11.49 -14.11 -23.02
N GLY A 223 10.83 -14.21 -24.18
CA GLY A 223 10.74 -15.43 -25.00
C GLY A 223 11.46 -15.31 -26.35
N PRO A 224 11.26 -16.27 -27.28
CA PRO A 224 10.32 -17.41 -27.18
C PRO A 224 10.80 -18.47 -26.19
N LEU A 225 9.86 -19.07 -25.45
CA LEU A 225 10.14 -20.18 -24.54
C LEU A 225 10.59 -21.43 -25.30
N SER A 226 11.48 -22.24 -24.75
CA SER A 226 11.85 -23.54 -25.31
C SER A 226 10.75 -24.59 -25.10
N ALA A 227 10.64 -25.56 -26.02
CA ALA A 227 9.70 -26.68 -25.86
C ALA A 227 10.02 -27.53 -24.62
N GLN A 228 11.32 -27.66 -24.27
CA GLN A 228 11.76 -28.37 -23.07
C GLN A 228 11.34 -27.64 -21.79
N LEU A 229 11.43 -26.30 -21.75
CA LEU A 229 10.94 -25.52 -20.61
C LEU A 229 9.43 -25.70 -20.42
N ILE A 230 8.65 -25.62 -21.49
CA ILE A 230 7.19 -25.81 -21.43
C ILE A 230 6.86 -27.21 -20.86
N ALA A 231 7.59 -28.25 -21.27
CA ALA A 231 7.46 -29.60 -20.70
C ALA A 231 7.86 -29.66 -19.21
N ASN A 232 8.98 -29.05 -18.82
CA ASN A 232 9.43 -28.98 -17.42
C ASN A 232 8.40 -28.25 -16.51
N ARG A 233 7.79 -27.17 -17.02
CA ARG A 233 6.77 -26.39 -16.31
C ARG A 233 5.46 -27.16 -16.16
N VAL A 234 5.09 -28.01 -17.13
CA VAL A 234 4.00 -28.98 -16.97
C VAL A 234 4.29 -29.99 -15.87
N GLU A 235 5.48 -30.59 -15.82
CA GLU A 235 5.83 -31.54 -14.73
C GLU A 235 5.74 -30.85 -13.35
N LEU A 236 6.27 -29.64 -13.24
CA LEU A 236 6.19 -28.86 -12.01
C LEU A 236 4.73 -28.59 -11.59
N GLY A 237 3.90 -28.08 -12.51
CA GLY A 237 2.47 -27.84 -12.27
C GLY A 237 1.72 -29.11 -11.85
N GLN A 238 1.99 -30.24 -12.51
CA GLN A 238 1.42 -31.54 -12.16
C GLN A 238 1.80 -31.99 -10.75
N ARG A 239 3.05 -31.76 -10.32
CA ARG A 239 3.52 -32.10 -8.97
C ARG A 239 2.87 -31.21 -7.91
N ILE A 240 2.78 -29.90 -8.16
CA ILE A 240 2.09 -28.93 -7.29
C ILE A 240 0.62 -29.34 -7.11
N VAL A 241 -0.10 -29.50 -8.21
CA VAL A 241 -1.52 -29.85 -8.22
C VAL A 241 -1.79 -31.20 -7.54
N ARG A 242 -0.94 -32.21 -7.77
CA ARG A 242 -1.05 -33.52 -7.10
C ARG A 242 -0.83 -33.39 -5.59
N ARG A 243 0.16 -32.62 -5.16
CA ARG A 243 0.49 -32.43 -3.74
C ARG A 243 -0.61 -31.66 -3.00
N LEU A 244 -1.15 -30.60 -3.60
CA LEU A 244 -2.29 -29.86 -3.05
C LEU A 244 -3.48 -30.81 -2.81
N ARG A 245 -3.93 -31.52 -3.85
CA ARG A 245 -5.03 -32.50 -3.73
C ARG A 245 -4.76 -33.58 -2.68
N SER A 246 -3.52 -34.09 -2.61
CA SER A 246 -3.12 -35.10 -1.61
C SER A 246 -3.25 -34.62 -0.16
N LEU A 247 -3.20 -33.30 0.07
CA LEU A 247 -3.40 -32.68 1.37
C LEU A 247 -4.86 -32.27 1.66
N GLY A 248 -5.77 -32.43 0.70
CA GLY A 248 -7.12 -31.85 0.77
C GLY A 248 -7.16 -30.35 0.48
N ILE A 249 -6.14 -29.80 -0.17
CA ILE A 249 -6.06 -28.41 -0.61
C ILE A 249 -6.51 -28.35 -2.08
N ALA A 250 -7.45 -27.47 -2.39
CA ALA A 250 -7.95 -27.28 -3.74
C ALA A 250 -6.96 -26.42 -4.56
N PRO A 251 -6.48 -26.89 -5.72
CA PRO A 251 -5.78 -26.04 -6.67
C PRO A 251 -6.80 -25.10 -7.33
N VAL A 252 -6.52 -23.80 -7.28
CA VAL A 252 -7.22 -22.79 -8.07
C VAL A 252 -6.41 -22.56 -9.34
N LEU A 253 -7.01 -22.84 -10.51
CA LEU A 253 -6.31 -22.73 -11.80
C LEU A 253 -6.77 -21.49 -12.57
N PRO A 254 -5.97 -20.92 -13.49
CA PRO A 254 -6.44 -19.87 -14.40
C PRO A 254 -7.61 -20.37 -15.26
N GLY A 255 -8.68 -19.58 -15.37
CA GLY A 255 -9.75 -19.83 -16.34
C GLY A 255 -9.51 -19.10 -17.67
N TYR A 256 -10.36 -19.37 -18.67
CA TYR A 256 -10.31 -18.68 -19.95
C TYR A 256 -11.40 -17.61 -20.06
N TYR A 257 -10.99 -16.38 -20.36
CA TYR A 257 -11.86 -15.21 -20.46
C TYR A 257 -11.48 -14.25 -21.60
N GLY A 258 -10.86 -14.78 -22.67
CA GLY A 258 -10.90 -14.15 -24.00
C GLY A 258 -9.58 -13.66 -24.60
N ASN A 259 -8.43 -13.85 -23.96
CA ASN A 259 -7.15 -13.43 -24.54
C ASN A 259 -6.77 -14.26 -25.77
N VAL A 260 -6.45 -13.59 -26.88
CA VAL A 260 -5.93 -14.20 -28.11
C VAL A 260 -4.77 -13.38 -28.69
N PRO A 261 -3.87 -13.97 -29.50
CA PRO A 261 -2.84 -13.23 -30.22
C PRO A 261 -3.41 -12.46 -31.42
N ASP A 262 -2.57 -11.59 -31.98
CA ASP A 262 -2.82 -10.97 -33.28
C ASP A 262 -3.13 -12.02 -34.38
N GLY A 263 -3.94 -11.62 -35.36
CA GLY A 263 -4.28 -12.48 -36.50
C GLY A 263 -5.35 -13.55 -36.23
N PHE A 264 -5.96 -13.58 -35.04
CA PHE A 264 -6.90 -14.65 -34.65
C PHE A 264 -8.13 -14.71 -35.57
N VAL A 265 -8.72 -13.55 -35.90
CA VAL A 265 -9.92 -13.46 -36.76
C VAL A 265 -9.61 -13.96 -38.18
N GLN A 266 -8.45 -13.59 -38.73
CA GLN A 266 -8.02 -13.97 -40.07
C GLN A 266 -7.81 -15.48 -40.21
N ARG A 267 -7.39 -16.17 -39.14
CA ARG A 267 -7.17 -17.62 -39.13
C ARG A 267 -8.47 -18.42 -38.94
N ASN A 268 -9.41 -17.90 -38.16
CA ASN A 268 -10.55 -18.68 -37.66
C ASN A 268 -11.90 -18.29 -38.28
N GLY A 269 -12.03 -17.08 -38.83
CA GLY A 269 -13.19 -16.61 -39.58
C GLY A 269 -14.53 -16.74 -38.83
N GLY A 270 -15.61 -16.93 -39.59
CA GLY A 270 -16.96 -17.09 -39.02
C GLY A 270 -17.41 -15.85 -38.25
N ASP A 271 -17.85 -16.05 -37.01
CA ASP A 271 -18.23 -14.98 -36.09
C ASP A 271 -17.10 -14.56 -35.12
N ALA A 272 -15.85 -14.97 -35.38
CA ALA A 272 -14.71 -14.57 -34.56
C ALA A 272 -14.53 -13.04 -34.59
N ARG A 273 -14.63 -12.43 -33.40
CA ARG A 273 -14.54 -10.98 -33.21
C ARG A 273 -13.64 -10.66 -32.04
N VAL A 274 -12.71 -9.73 -32.23
CA VAL A 274 -11.85 -9.22 -31.16
C VAL A 274 -12.10 -7.73 -30.90
N VAL A 275 -11.86 -7.30 -29.66
CA VAL A 275 -11.79 -5.92 -29.21
C VAL A 275 -10.34 -5.60 -28.86
N PRO A 276 -9.65 -4.69 -29.58
CA PRO A 276 -8.29 -4.29 -29.26
C PRO A 276 -8.20 -3.67 -27.86
N GLN A 277 -7.28 -4.16 -27.04
CA GLN A 277 -7.17 -3.77 -25.63
C GLN A 277 -6.19 -2.61 -25.36
N GLY A 278 -5.45 -2.16 -26.38
CA GLY A 278 -4.54 -1.02 -26.27
C GLY A 278 -3.24 -1.35 -25.51
N VAL A 279 -2.84 -0.48 -24.59
CA VAL A 279 -1.54 -0.52 -23.91
C VAL A 279 -1.75 -0.48 -22.38
N TRP A 280 -1.05 -1.35 -21.66
CA TRP A 280 -0.90 -1.30 -20.20
C TRP A 280 0.57 -1.05 -19.91
N HIS A 281 0.90 0.06 -19.23
CA HIS A 281 2.27 0.42 -18.82
C HIS A 281 3.36 0.19 -19.90
N GLY A 282 3.13 0.69 -21.13
CA GLY A 282 4.06 0.54 -22.26
C GLY A 282 4.04 -0.82 -22.98
N PHE A 283 3.39 -1.84 -22.42
CA PHE A 283 3.17 -3.13 -23.09
C PHE A 283 1.87 -3.12 -23.90
N LYS A 284 1.92 -3.64 -25.13
CA LYS A 284 0.70 -3.97 -25.89
C LYS A 284 -0.06 -5.09 -25.17
N ARG A 285 -1.33 -4.85 -24.85
CA ARG A 285 -2.24 -5.87 -24.32
C ARG A 285 -2.63 -6.86 -25.45
N PRO A 286 -2.80 -8.17 -25.17
CA PRO A 286 -3.41 -9.09 -26.13
C PRO A 286 -4.84 -8.67 -26.47
N ASP A 287 -5.30 -9.04 -27.66
CA ASP A 287 -6.66 -8.75 -28.12
C ASP A 287 -7.68 -9.60 -27.34
N TRP A 288 -8.87 -9.03 -27.11
CA TRP A 288 -9.96 -9.68 -26.35
C TRP A 288 -11.04 -10.23 -27.28
N LEU A 289 -11.13 -11.55 -27.37
CA LEU A 289 -12.14 -12.30 -28.10
C LEU A 289 -13.52 -12.15 -27.43
N ASP A 290 -14.48 -11.58 -28.17
CA ASP A 290 -15.83 -11.25 -27.70
C ASP A 290 -16.56 -12.50 -27.15
N PRO A 291 -16.89 -12.55 -25.83
CA PRO A 291 -17.48 -13.74 -25.21
C PRO A 291 -18.89 -14.10 -25.69
N ARG A 292 -19.53 -13.25 -26.51
CA ARG A 292 -20.82 -13.55 -27.14
C ARG A 292 -20.70 -14.50 -28.34
N THR A 293 -19.48 -14.71 -28.86
CA THR A 293 -19.24 -15.43 -30.11
C THR A 293 -19.13 -16.95 -29.95
N SER A 294 -19.48 -17.69 -31.00
CA SER A 294 -19.22 -19.14 -31.12
C SER A 294 -17.72 -19.44 -31.12
N ALA A 295 -16.91 -18.53 -31.66
CA ALA A 295 -15.45 -18.60 -31.61
C ALA A 295 -14.94 -18.64 -30.16
N PHE A 296 -15.41 -17.74 -29.29
CA PHE A 296 -15.05 -17.76 -27.86
C PHE A 296 -15.39 -19.10 -27.19
N ALA A 297 -16.60 -19.61 -27.42
CA ALA A 297 -17.02 -20.90 -26.86
C ALA A 297 -16.12 -22.07 -27.32
N LYS A 298 -15.67 -22.07 -28.58
CA LYS A 298 -14.72 -23.07 -29.12
C LYS A 298 -13.34 -22.95 -28.45
N VAL A 299 -12.81 -21.74 -28.29
CA VAL A 299 -11.50 -21.53 -27.65
C VAL A 299 -11.55 -21.93 -26.18
N ALA A 300 -12.58 -21.52 -25.45
CA ALA A 300 -12.80 -21.92 -24.06
C ALA A 300 -12.88 -23.45 -23.90
N ALA A 301 -13.60 -24.14 -24.79
CA ALA A 301 -13.69 -25.59 -24.78
C ALA A 301 -12.34 -26.29 -25.04
N SER A 302 -11.53 -25.77 -25.96
CA SER A 302 -10.14 -26.27 -26.18
C SER A 302 -9.26 -26.00 -24.95
N PHE A 303 -9.30 -24.80 -24.39
CA PHE A 303 -8.54 -24.41 -23.20
C PHE A 303 -8.82 -25.33 -22.02
N TYR A 304 -10.09 -25.48 -21.63
CA TYR A 304 -10.45 -26.32 -20.51
C TYR A 304 -10.15 -27.80 -20.78
N ARG A 305 -10.33 -28.29 -22.02
CA ARG A 305 -9.92 -29.66 -22.40
C ARG A 305 -8.41 -29.87 -22.19
N HIS A 306 -7.56 -28.97 -22.67
CA HIS A 306 -6.11 -29.13 -22.53
C HIS A 306 -5.63 -28.94 -21.09
N GLN A 307 -6.24 -28.04 -20.33
CA GLN A 307 -5.96 -27.88 -18.91
C GLN A 307 -6.31 -29.14 -18.11
N GLU A 308 -7.42 -29.81 -18.42
CA GLU A 308 -7.80 -31.08 -17.78
C GLU A 308 -6.84 -32.22 -18.13
N GLN A 309 -6.48 -32.33 -19.41
CA GLN A 309 -5.51 -33.32 -19.87
C GLN A 309 -4.14 -33.15 -19.20
N LEU A 310 -3.75 -31.92 -18.86
CA LEU A 310 -2.47 -31.62 -18.23
C LEU A 310 -2.51 -31.74 -16.70
N PHE A 311 -3.56 -31.25 -16.04
CA PHE A 311 -3.58 -31.08 -14.58
C PHE A 311 -4.72 -31.82 -13.87
N GLY A 312 -5.62 -32.48 -14.61
CA GLY A 312 -6.80 -33.16 -14.05
C GLY A 312 -7.91 -32.21 -13.59
N PRO A 313 -8.96 -32.73 -12.94
CA PRO A 313 -10.16 -31.96 -12.61
C PRO A 313 -9.91 -30.90 -11.53
N ALA A 314 -10.44 -29.69 -11.73
CA ALA A 314 -10.40 -28.60 -10.76
C ALA A 314 -11.80 -28.00 -10.59
N SER A 315 -12.08 -27.48 -9.40
CA SER A 315 -13.38 -26.89 -9.05
C SER A 315 -13.34 -25.37 -8.99
N HIS A 316 -12.17 -24.75 -8.85
CA HIS A 316 -12.00 -23.31 -8.68
C HIS A 316 -11.16 -22.72 -9.82
N PHE A 317 -11.68 -21.68 -10.48
CA PHE A 317 -11.04 -21.05 -11.63
C PHE A 317 -10.92 -19.54 -11.44
N LYS A 318 -9.70 -19.01 -11.48
CA LYS A 318 -9.40 -17.59 -11.31
C LYS A 318 -9.49 -16.86 -12.65
N MET A 319 -10.34 -15.83 -12.74
CA MET A 319 -10.54 -15.03 -13.96
C MET A 319 -10.94 -13.59 -13.61
N ASP A 320 -10.23 -12.60 -14.15
CA ASP A 320 -10.37 -11.19 -13.79
C ASP A 320 -10.64 -10.35 -15.04
N LEU A 321 -11.92 -10.32 -15.42
CA LEU A 321 -12.38 -9.64 -16.64
C LEU A 321 -12.12 -8.13 -16.56
N LEU A 322 -11.46 -7.56 -17.57
CA LEU A 322 -11.08 -6.13 -17.65
C LEU A 322 -10.22 -5.65 -16.46
N HIS A 323 -9.26 -6.48 -16.04
CA HIS A 323 -8.28 -6.12 -15.00
C HIS A 323 -7.36 -4.95 -15.44
N GLU A 324 -7.26 -3.93 -14.58
CA GLU A 324 -6.45 -2.71 -14.76
C GLU A 324 -6.60 -2.06 -16.15
N GLY A 325 -7.85 -1.90 -16.58
CA GLY A 325 -8.20 -1.25 -17.84
C GLY A 325 -8.48 -2.23 -18.97
N GLY A 326 -7.88 -1.99 -20.14
CA GLY A 326 -8.41 -2.51 -21.39
C GLY A 326 -9.70 -1.78 -21.78
N THR A 327 -10.53 -2.37 -22.63
CA THR A 327 -11.85 -1.83 -22.98
C THR A 327 -12.82 -2.92 -23.39
N ALA A 328 -14.08 -2.79 -22.96
CA ALA A 328 -15.17 -3.64 -23.45
C ALA A 328 -15.58 -3.28 -24.90
N GLY A 329 -15.17 -2.11 -25.41
CA GLY A 329 -15.66 -1.59 -26.68
C GLY A 329 -17.18 -1.40 -26.67
N ASP A 330 -17.87 -2.02 -27.63
CA ASP A 330 -19.32 -2.14 -27.72
C ASP A 330 -19.87 -3.48 -27.16
N VAL A 331 -19.05 -4.29 -26.50
CA VAL A 331 -19.49 -5.53 -25.84
C VAL A 331 -20.14 -5.15 -24.50
N PRO A 332 -21.44 -5.42 -24.27
CA PRO A 332 -22.04 -5.17 -22.98
C PRO A 332 -21.42 -6.08 -21.92
N VAL A 333 -20.87 -5.50 -20.84
CA VAL A 333 -20.25 -6.25 -19.74
C VAL A 333 -21.16 -7.37 -19.18
N PRO A 334 -22.49 -7.17 -18.99
CA PRO A 334 -23.38 -8.25 -18.58
C PRO A 334 -23.43 -9.44 -19.56
N ASP A 335 -23.36 -9.20 -20.86
CA ASP A 335 -23.38 -10.27 -21.88
C ASP A 335 -22.02 -10.97 -21.96
N ALA A 336 -20.93 -10.21 -21.82
CA ALA A 336 -19.58 -10.77 -21.70
C ALA A 336 -19.46 -11.70 -20.48
N ALA A 337 -19.95 -11.24 -19.32
CA ALA A 337 -19.96 -12.02 -18.07
C ALA A 337 -20.75 -13.32 -18.22
N ARG A 338 -21.95 -13.26 -18.82
CA ARG A 338 -22.75 -14.45 -19.16
C ARG A 338 -22.05 -15.38 -20.14
N GLY A 339 -21.32 -14.85 -21.12
CA GLY A 339 -20.54 -15.64 -22.08
C GLY A 339 -19.39 -16.40 -21.42
N VAL A 340 -18.60 -15.70 -20.59
CA VAL A 340 -17.50 -16.29 -19.79
C VAL A 340 -18.04 -17.34 -18.83
N GLU A 341 -19.08 -17.02 -18.06
CA GLU A 341 -19.70 -17.99 -17.15
C GLU A 341 -20.22 -19.20 -17.91
N LYS A 342 -21.04 -19.02 -18.95
CA LYS A 342 -21.60 -20.13 -19.73
C LYS A 342 -20.50 -21.06 -20.26
N ALA A 343 -19.41 -20.52 -20.79
CA ALA A 343 -18.29 -21.31 -21.29
C ALA A 343 -17.60 -22.11 -20.17
N LEU A 344 -17.35 -21.50 -19.00
CA LEU A 344 -16.88 -22.21 -17.81
C LEU A 344 -17.85 -23.32 -17.41
N ARG A 345 -19.14 -23.03 -17.29
CA ARG A 345 -20.20 -23.97 -16.85
C ARG A 345 -20.33 -25.17 -17.79
N THR A 346 -20.22 -24.95 -19.10
CA THR A 346 -20.26 -26.00 -20.12
C THR A 346 -19.05 -26.94 -20.02
N ALA A 347 -17.85 -26.41 -19.78
CA ALA A 347 -16.64 -27.24 -19.64
C ALA A 347 -16.46 -27.82 -18.22
N ARG A 348 -17.04 -27.17 -17.21
CA ARG A 348 -16.90 -27.45 -15.76
C ARG A 348 -18.23 -27.26 -15.04
N PRO A 349 -19.15 -28.22 -15.12
CA PRO A 349 -20.36 -28.21 -14.31
C PRO A 349 -20.02 -28.05 -12.82
N GLY A 350 -20.70 -27.14 -12.14
CA GLY A 350 -20.54 -26.92 -10.69
C GLY A 350 -19.32 -26.10 -10.22
N ALA A 351 -18.44 -25.63 -11.12
CA ALA A 351 -17.25 -24.84 -10.76
C ALA A 351 -17.54 -23.57 -9.92
N THR A 352 -16.50 -22.98 -9.35
CA THR A 352 -16.52 -21.65 -8.73
C THR A 352 -15.66 -20.71 -9.57
N TRP A 353 -16.24 -19.61 -10.04
CA TRP A 353 -15.49 -18.49 -10.60
C TRP A 353 -14.90 -17.70 -9.43
N VAL A 354 -13.59 -17.80 -9.23
CA VAL A 354 -12.86 -16.96 -8.27
C VAL A 354 -12.44 -15.67 -8.97
N ILE A 355 -12.74 -14.51 -8.38
CA ILE A 355 -12.45 -13.19 -8.96
C ILE A 355 -11.84 -12.26 -7.91
N LEU A 356 -10.85 -11.46 -8.29
CA LEU A 356 -10.20 -10.51 -7.39
C LEU A 356 -11.06 -9.25 -7.20
N GLY A 357 -11.31 -8.90 -5.93
CA GLY A 357 -11.75 -7.56 -5.57
C GLY A 357 -10.57 -6.59 -5.61
N TRP A 358 -10.45 -5.81 -6.69
CA TRP A 358 -9.38 -4.84 -6.91
C TRP A 358 -9.88 -3.58 -7.62
N GLU A 359 -9.57 -2.41 -7.06
CA GLU A 359 -10.09 -1.11 -7.50
C GLU A 359 -11.63 -1.11 -7.65
N ALA A 360 -12.13 -0.97 -8.88
CA ALA A 360 -13.55 -0.98 -9.21
C ALA A 360 -14.06 -2.36 -9.71
N ASN A 361 -13.19 -3.37 -9.76
CA ASN A 361 -13.53 -4.73 -10.18
C ASN A 361 -13.77 -5.65 -8.96
N PRO A 362 -14.70 -6.61 -9.06
CA PRO A 362 -15.66 -6.80 -10.16
C PRO A 362 -16.73 -5.69 -10.22
N LEU A 363 -17.07 -5.26 -11.45
CA LEU A 363 -18.13 -4.28 -11.67
C LEU A 363 -19.49 -4.81 -11.18
N PRO A 364 -20.37 -4.00 -10.55
CA PRO A 364 -21.69 -4.45 -10.12
C PRO A 364 -22.55 -5.06 -11.24
N ALA A 365 -22.47 -4.49 -12.45
CA ALA A 365 -23.15 -5.01 -13.64
C ALA A 365 -22.62 -6.38 -14.13
N LEU A 366 -21.41 -6.79 -13.74
CA LEU A 366 -20.90 -8.14 -13.93
C LEU A 366 -21.53 -9.09 -12.90
N LEU A 367 -21.52 -8.69 -11.62
CA LEU A 367 -22.07 -9.49 -10.52
C LEU A 367 -23.57 -9.77 -10.67
N ASP A 368 -24.35 -8.79 -11.14
CA ASP A 368 -25.79 -8.94 -11.38
C ASP A 368 -26.12 -9.77 -12.64
N ALA A 369 -25.12 -10.12 -13.45
CA ALA A 369 -25.31 -10.86 -14.69
C ALA A 369 -25.06 -12.38 -14.59
N VAL A 370 -24.48 -12.85 -13.49
CA VAL A 370 -23.97 -14.23 -13.29
C VAL A 370 -24.62 -14.93 -12.09
N ASP A 371 -24.46 -16.26 -11.97
CA ASP A 371 -24.86 -16.97 -10.76
C ASP A 371 -23.91 -16.65 -9.59
N LYS A 372 -24.30 -15.66 -8.78
CA LYS A 372 -23.60 -15.25 -7.56
C LYS A 372 -23.28 -16.42 -6.61
N LYS A 373 -24.08 -17.49 -6.58
CA LYS A 373 -23.82 -18.68 -5.72
C LYS A 373 -22.64 -19.53 -6.21
N ARG A 374 -22.15 -19.28 -7.42
CA ARG A 374 -21.03 -20.00 -8.05
C ARG A 374 -19.87 -19.06 -8.39
N MET A 375 -19.81 -17.92 -7.68
CA MET A 375 -18.71 -16.97 -7.69
C MET A 375 -18.17 -16.79 -6.27
N LEU A 376 -16.85 -16.60 -6.16
CA LEU A 376 -16.17 -16.24 -4.92
C LEU A 376 -15.32 -15.00 -5.19
N ILE A 377 -15.61 -13.91 -4.48
CA ILE A 377 -14.76 -12.71 -4.52
C ILE A 377 -13.65 -12.87 -3.49
N VAL A 378 -12.39 -12.87 -3.93
CA VAL A 378 -11.24 -12.74 -3.02
C VAL A 378 -10.94 -11.25 -2.88
N ASP A 379 -11.33 -10.64 -1.75
CA ASP A 379 -11.34 -9.19 -1.60
C ASP A 379 -9.95 -8.64 -1.26
N GLY A 380 -9.20 -8.17 -2.26
CA GLY A 380 -7.85 -7.64 -2.08
C GLY A 380 -7.76 -6.28 -1.39
N VAL A 381 -8.89 -5.63 -1.08
CA VAL A 381 -8.91 -4.25 -0.57
C VAL A 381 -9.71 -4.07 0.73
N SER A 382 -10.03 -5.16 1.45
CA SER A 382 -10.77 -5.12 2.73
C SER A 382 -10.12 -4.23 3.81
N ASP A 383 -8.81 -4.02 3.75
CA ASP A 383 -7.99 -3.21 4.68
C ASP A 383 -7.38 -1.95 4.05
N ARG A 384 -7.61 -1.72 2.75
CA ARG A 384 -6.92 -0.69 1.98
C ARG A 384 -7.59 0.68 2.10
N TYR A 385 -8.89 0.72 1.81
CA TYR A 385 -9.64 1.96 1.64
C TYR A 385 -10.50 2.30 2.86
N ALA A 386 -10.62 3.60 3.16
CA ALA A 386 -11.49 4.10 4.22
C ALA A 386 -12.99 4.01 3.86
N SER A 387 -13.32 4.10 2.57
CA SER A 387 -14.69 4.00 2.03
C SER A 387 -15.29 2.59 2.13
N VAL A 388 -14.45 1.55 2.15
CA VAL A 388 -14.88 0.15 2.26
C VAL A 388 -15.45 -0.10 3.66
N THR A 389 -16.78 -0.16 3.73
CA THR A 389 -17.54 -0.20 4.98
C THR A 389 -18.66 -1.25 4.99
N ASP A 390 -19.25 -1.60 3.84
CA ASP A 390 -20.34 -2.59 3.74
C ASP A 390 -20.23 -3.45 2.46
N ARG A 391 -19.54 -4.60 2.57
CA ARG A 391 -19.27 -5.48 1.43
C ARG A 391 -20.50 -6.18 0.85
N GLU A 392 -21.52 -6.38 1.65
CA GLU A 392 -22.78 -6.99 1.24
C GLU A 392 -23.54 -6.10 0.26
N LYS A 393 -23.39 -4.77 0.41
CA LYS A 393 -23.82 -3.77 -0.57
C LYS A 393 -22.88 -3.71 -1.77
N ASP A 394 -21.57 -3.56 -1.56
CA ASP A 394 -20.58 -3.43 -2.65
C ASP A 394 -20.64 -4.62 -3.63
N TRP A 395 -20.76 -5.84 -3.08
CA TRP A 395 -20.76 -7.10 -3.82
C TRP A 395 -22.17 -7.64 -4.08
N GLY A 396 -23.23 -6.90 -3.73
CA GLY A 396 -24.62 -7.27 -3.98
C GLY A 396 -25.00 -8.68 -3.50
N GLY A 397 -24.54 -9.07 -2.30
CA GLY A 397 -24.75 -10.38 -1.69
C GLY A 397 -23.93 -11.54 -2.26
N THR A 398 -22.93 -11.29 -3.11
CA THR A 398 -22.03 -12.33 -3.65
C THR A 398 -21.11 -12.86 -2.54
N PRO A 399 -20.87 -14.19 -2.43
CA PRO A 399 -19.94 -14.76 -1.44
C PRO A 399 -18.53 -14.20 -1.61
N TYR A 400 -17.90 -13.80 -0.51
CA TYR A 400 -16.55 -13.24 -0.52
C TYR A 400 -15.66 -13.78 0.61
N ALA A 401 -14.36 -13.76 0.37
CA ALA A 401 -13.34 -13.98 1.37
C ALA A 401 -12.74 -12.64 1.79
N PHE A 402 -12.70 -12.35 3.09
CA PHE A 402 -12.03 -11.17 3.64
C PHE A 402 -10.54 -11.26 3.32
N GLY A 403 -9.98 -10.27 2.63
CA GLY A 403 -8.63 -10.38 2.09
C GLY A 403 -7.72 -9.20 2.39
N THR A 404 -6.46 -9.38 2.03
CA THR A 404 -5.43 -8.33 2.14
C THR A 404 -4.36 -8.54 1.08
N ILE A 405 -3.89 -7.42 0.52
CA ILE A 405 -2.65 -7.32 -0.24
C ILE A 405 -1.71 -6.43 0.61
N PRO A 406 -0.95 -7.00 1.57
CA PRO A 406 -0.11 -6.23 2.49
C PRO A 406 1.25 -5.84 1.88
N ASN A 407 1.63 -6.47 0.76
CA ASN A 407 2.87 -6.19 0.04
C ASN A 407 2.60 -6.13 -1.46
N PHE A 408 3.23 -5.17 -2.14
CA PHE A 408 3.16 -4.94 -3.59
C PHE A 408 4.59 -4.95 -4.17
N GLY A 409 4.79 -5.49 -5.37
CA GLY A 409 6.06 -5.63 -6.08
C GLY A 409 7.05 -6.63 -5.46
N GLY A 410 6.71 -7.21 -4.30
CA GLY A 410 7.74 -7.66 -3.39
C GLY A 410 8.67 -6.51 -3.02
N ARG A 411 8.15 -5.31 -2.72
CA ARG A 411 8.98 -4.23 -2.15
C ARG A 411 9.47 -4.61 -0.78
N THR A 412 10.68 -4.17 -0.44
CA THR A 412 11.34 -4.56 0.83
C THR A 412 10.91 -3.63 1.96
N THR A 413 9.62 -3.68 2.23
CA THR A 413 8.93 -2.97 3.31
C THR A 413 8.70 -3.91 4.49
N ILE A 414 8.31 -3.36 5.64
CA ILE A 414 7.82 -4.12 6.79
C ILE A 414 6.57 -3.44 7.34
N GLY A 415 5.55 -4.25 7.63
CA GLY A 415 4.28 -3.82 8.21
C GLY A 415 3.05 -4.26 7.42
N ALA A 416 1.94 -4.33 8.14
CA ALA A 416 0.60 -4.62 7.60
C ALA A 416 -0.48 -4.01 8.49
N ARG A 417 -1.72 -3.85 8.01
CA ARG A 417 -2.79 -3.16 8.75
C ARG A 417 -3.55 -4.08 9.70
N THR A 418 -2.81 -4.79 10.55
CA THR A 418 -3.36 -5.84 11.43
C THR A 418 -4.46 -5.37 12.39
N HIS A 419 -4.47 -4.07 12.73
CA HIS A 419 -5.56 -3.42 13.47
C HIS A 419 -6.89 -3.46 12.70
N LEU A 420 -6.90 -3.12 11.41
CA LEU A 420 -8.11 -3.16 10.58
C LEU A 420 -8.59 -4.59 10.34
N TRP A 421 -7.68 -5.57 10.25
CA TRP A 421 -8.07 -6.98 10.15
C TRP A 421 -8.81 -7.43 11.40
N ASN A 422 -8.25 -7.11 12.57
CA ASN A 422 -8.78 -7.48 13.88
C ASN A 422 -10.10 -6.75 14.23
N GLU A 423 -10.37 -5.61 13.60
CA GLU A 423 -11.64 -4.88 13.69
C GLU A 423 -12.67 -5.41 12.68
N ARG A 424 -12.34 -5.31 11.37
CA ARG A 424 -13.27 -5.53 10.27
C ARG A 424 -13.65 -7.01 10.09
N PHE A 425 -12.70 -7.95 10.21
CA PHE A 425 -12.99 -9.37 9.96
C PHE A 425 -14.10 -9.90 10.88
N PHE A 426 -13.99 -9.66 12.19
CA PHE A 426 -14.99 -10.11 13.16
C PHE A 426 -16.31 -9.36 12.97
N ALA A 427 -16.28 -8.04 12.78
CA ALA A 427 -17.48 -7.23 12.54
C ALA A 427 -18.25 -7.65 11.27
N TRP A 428 -17.56 -8.04 10.20
CA TRP A 428 -18.18 -8.47 8.94
C TRP A 428 -18.61 -9.93 8.97
N ARG A 429 -17.86 -10.82 9.64
CA ARG A 429 -18.21 -12.24 9.78
C ARG A 429 -19.41 -12.44 10.69
N ASP A 430 -19.47 -11.71 11.80
CA ASP A 430 -20.45 -11.94 12.88
C ASP A 430 -21.76 -11.15 12.69
N LYS A 431 -21.89 -10.34 11.62
CA LYS A 431 -23.13 -9.61 11.33
C LYS A 431 -24.21 -10.51 10.71
N ALA A 432 -25.47 -10.15 10.95
CA ALA A 432 -26.61 -10.88 10.40
C ALA A 432 -26.57 -10.91 8.87
N ASN A 433 -26.80 -12.10 8.28
CA ASN A 433 -26.78 -12.35 6.84
C ASN A 433 -25.47 -11.98 6.14
N SER A 434 -24.33 -12.11 6.83
CA SER A 434 -23.00 -11.94 6.23
C SER A 434 -22.81 -12.84 5.00
N ALA A 435 -22.21 -12.29 3.94
CA ALA A 435 -21.76 -13.06 2.77
C ALA A 435 -20.26 -13.44 2.86
N LEU A 436 -19.61 -13.17 4.00
CA LEU A 436 -18.24 -13.56 4.28
C LEU A 436 -18.16 -15.08 4.50
N VAL A 437 -17.52 -15.78 3.56
CA VAL A 437 -17.35 -17.24 3.55
C VAL A 437 -15.89 -17.67 3.65
N GLY A 438 -14.96 -16.73 3.85
CA GLY A 438 -13.54 -17.06 3.87
C GLY A 438 -12.56 -15.95 4.26
N THR A 439 -11.28 -16.31 4.13
CA THR A 439 -10.12 -15.42 4.25
C THR A 439 -9.19 -15.57 3.04
N ALA A 440 -8.61 -14.49 2.53
CA ALA A 440 -7.73 -14.51 1.35
C ALA A 440 -6.42 -13.74 1.58
N PHE A 441 -5.30 -14.44 1.79
CA PHE A 441 -3.98 -13.81 1.96
C PHE A 441 -3.26 -13.71 0.62
N MET A 442 -3.21 -12.50 0.05
CA MET A 442 -2.83 -12.28 -1.36
C MET A 442 -1.75 -11.19 -1.50
N PRO A 443 -0.58 -11.31 -0.87
CA PRO A 443 0.52 -10.39 -1.15
C PRO A 443 1.03 -10.59 -2.59
N GLU A 444 1.46 -9.51 -3.25
CA GLU A 444 2.09 -9.62 -4.57
C GLU A 444 3.44 -10.35 -4.51
N ALA A 445 4.05 -10.46 -3.33
CA ALA A 445 5.10 -11.44 -3.08
C ALA A 445 4.97 -12.05 -1.67
N THR A 446 5.08 -13.37 -1.59
CA THR A 446 5.24 -14.09 -0.32
C THR A 446 6.69 -14.02 0.17
N ASP A 447 7.08 -14.88 1.11
CA ASP A 447 8.40 -14.84 1.75
C ASP A 447 8.74 -13.47 2.39
N ARG A 448 7.75 -12.83 3.06
CA ARG A 448 7.85 -11.57 3.85
C ARG A 448 6.84 -11.48 4.98
N ASP A 449 7.01 -10.50 5.88
CA ASP A 449 6.12 -10.21 7.03
C ASP A 449 5.51 -11.46 7.71
N PRO A 450 6.32 -12.41 8.21
CA PRO A 450 5.84 -13.69 8.70
C PRO A 450 4.86 -13.58 9.88
N ALA A 451 4.86 -12.46 10.62
CA ALA A 451 3.89 -12.21 11.68
C ALA A 451 2.52 -11.78 11.14
N ALA A 452 2.50 -11.05 10.02
CA ALA A 452 1.26 -10.69 9.33
C ALA A 452 0.56 -11.94 8.77
N PHE A 453 1.30 -12.83 8.10
CA PHE A 453 0.75 -14.08 7.59
C PHE A 453 0.25 -15.00 8.71
N GLU A 454 1.02 -15.15 9.79
CA GLU A 454 0.59 -15.93 10.95
C GLU A 454 -0.72 -15.40 11.53
N LEU A 455 -0.79 -14.11 11.91
CA LEU A 455 -1.99 -13.51 12.49
C LEU A 455 -3.19 -13.59 11.55
N PHE A 456 -3.00 -13.31 10.26
CA PHE A 456 -4.08 -13.38 9.28
C PHE A 456 -4.61 -14.80 9.11
N SER A 457 -3.72 -15.80 9.05
CA SER A 457 -4.10 -17.21 8.95
C SER A 457 -4.88 -17.71 10.16
N GLU A 458 -4.60 -17.17 11.36
CA GLU A 458 -5.32 -17.52 12.58
C GLU A 458 -6.73 -16.92 12.67
N LEU A 459 -7.07 -15.89 11.88
CA LEU A 459 -8.40 -15.26 11.89
C LEU A 459 -9.52 -16.28 11.63
N ALA A 460 -9.35 -17.13 10.61
CA ALA A 460 -10.32 -18.17 10.27
C ALA A 460 -10.57 -19.16 11.42
N TRP A 461 -9.58 -19.39 12.28
CA TRP A 461 -9.63 -20.33 13.41
C TRP A 461 -10.01 -19.67 14.74
N THR A 462 -10.21 -18.35 14.76
CA THR A 462 -10.37 -17.56 15.99
C THR A 462 -11.79 -17.03 16.15
N LYS A 463 -12.40 -17.24 17.32
CA LYS A 463 -13.82 -16.93 17.54
C LYS A 463 -14.10 -15.46 17.89
N THR A 464 -13.17 -14.75 18.51
CA THR A 464 -13.34 -13.38 19.01
C THR A 464 -12.16 -12.51 18.63
N VAL A 465 -12.36 -11.20 18.62
CA VAL A 465 -11.30 -10.18 18.46
C VAL A 465 -10.07 -10.53 19.32
N VAL A 466 -8.89 -10.41 18.73
CA VAL A 466 -7.59 -10.77 19.34
C VAL A 466 -7.03 -9.57 20.11
N ASP A 467 -6.47 -9.80 21.30
CA ASP A 467 -5.56 -8.81 21.89
C ASP A 467 -4.24 -8.85 21.11
N ARG A 468 -4.03 -7.85 20.25
CA ARG A 468 -2.84 -7.77 19.39
C ARG A 468 -1.56 -7.61 20.19
N ALA A 469 -1.57 -6.85 21.30
CA ALA A 469 -0.36 -6.61 22.09
C ALA A 469 0.12 -7.90 22.77
N ASP A 470 -0.81 -8.70 23.31
CA ASP A 470 -0.51 -10.00 23.90
C ASP A 470 -0.21 -11.07 22.84
N TRP A 471 -0.88 -11.03 21.67
CA TRP A 471 -0.57 -11.91 20.55
C TRP A 471 0.85 -11.69 20.02
N PHE A 472 1.25 -10.43 19.75
CA PHE A 472 2.61 -10.12 19.31
C PHE A 472 3.67 -10.42 20.38
N SER A 473 3.33 -10.25 21.67
CA SER A 473 4.20 -10.70 22.77
C SER A 473 4.39 -12.21 22.76
N SER A 474 3.33 -12.99 22.54
CA SER A 474 3.37 -14.45 22.50
C SER A 474 4.06 -14.99 21.24
N TYR A 475 3.91 -14.29 20.11
CA TYR A 475 4.57 -14.57 18.84
C TYR A 475 6.09 -14.54 18.99
N ALA A 476 6.63 -13.57 19.72
CA ALA A 476 8.05 -13.47 20.04
C ALA A 476 8.60 -14.76 20.69
N ASP A 477 7.85 -15.33 21.63
CA ASP A 477 8.27 -16.50 22.40
C ASP A 477 8.42 -17.73 21.52
N PHE A 478 7.37 -18.08 20.75
CA PHE A 478 7.42 -19.28 19.89
C PHE A 478 8.26 -19.11 18.63
N ARG A 479 8.46 -17.87 18.17
CA ARG A 479 9.35 -17.59 17.03
C ARG A 479 10.83 -17.71 17.38
N TYR A 480 11.22 -17.48 18.64
CA TYR A 480 12.63 -17.56 19.06
C TYR A 480 12.96 -18.77 19.95
N GLY A 481 11.97 -19.45 20.54
CA GLY A 481 12.18 -20.69 21.30
C GLY A 481 12.03 -20.56 22.81
N GLY A 482 11.40 -19.49 23.30
CA GLY A 482 11.23 -19.26 24.72
C GLY A 482 11.04 -17.78 25.06
N ALA A 483 10.50 -17.54 26.25
CA ALA A 483 10.22 -16.20 26.73
C ALA A 483 11.50 -15.37 26.90
N ASP A 484 11.44 -14.13 26.42
CA ASP A 484 12.53 -13.17 26.54
C ASP A 484 11.96 -11.74 26.60
N HIS A 485 12.43 -10.95 27.55
CA HIS A 485 11.91 -9.60 27.80
C HIS A 485 12.09 -8.69 26.58
N ASP A 486 13.28 -8.72 25.98
CA ASP A 486 13.65 -7.79 24.91
C ASP A 486 13.05 -8.23 23.57
N ALA A 487 12.86 -9.54 23.38
CA ALA A 487 12.06 -10.07 22.28
C ALA A 487 10.60 -9.58 22.34
N ARG A 488 9.95 -9.70 23.49
CA ARG A 488 8.56 -9.25 23.70
C ARG A 488 8.44 -7.74 23.56
N ALA A 489 9.40 -6.98 24.10
CA ALA A 489 9.47 -5.53 23.93
C ALA A 489 9.61 -5.14 22.45
N ALA A 490 10.42 -5.87 21.68
CA ALA A 490 10.58 -5.62 20.26
C ALA A 490 9.30 -5.85 19.46
N TRP A 491 8.61 -6.97 19.70
CA TRP A 491 7.35 -7.27 18.99
C TRP A 491 6.19 -6.37 19.42
N ARG A 492 6.18 -5.85 20.66
CA ARG A 492 5.29 -4.75 21.07
C ARG A 492 5.59 -3.46 20.31
N ALA A 493 6.85 -3.09 20.14
CA ALA A 493 7.21 -1.93 19.33
C ALA A 493 6.80 -2.09 17.85
N LEU A 494 6.89 -3.30 17.28
CA LEU A 494 6.40 -3.61 15.93
C LEU A 494 4.87 -3.58 15.83
N ASN A 495 4.14 -4.08 16.84
CA ASN A 495 2.67 -3.96 16.95
C ASN A 495 2.21 -2.49 16.88
N ASP A 496 2.91 -1.63 17.62
CA ASP A 496 2.62 -0.20 17.76
C ASP A 496 3.06 0.67 16.57
N THR A 497 3.82 0.10 15.62
CA THR A 497 4.39 0.82 14.47
C THR A 497 4.08 0.11 13.15
N ALA A 498 4.96 -0.79 12.70
CA ALA A 498 4.85 -1.44 11.40
C ALA A 498 3.53 -2.19 11.21
N TYR A 499 3.08 -2.95 12.22
CA TYR A 499 1.82 -3.70 12.14
C TYR A 499 0.57 -2.86 12.49
N GLN A 500 0.72 -1.54 12.64
CA GLN A 500 -0.37 -0.56 12.79
C GLN A 500 -0.17 0.67 11.89
N HIS A 501 0.37 0.47 10.68
CA HIS A 501 0.72 1.58 9.81
C HIS A 501 -0.50 2.35 9.26
N THR A 502 -0.37 3.67 9.20
CA THR A 502 -1.44 4.64 8.87
C THR A 502 -1.36 5.15 7.43
N ALA A 503 -1.01 4.29 6.48
CA ALA A 503 -0.84 4.69 5.07
C ALA A 503 -2.19 5.10 4.43
N VAL A 504 -2.26 6.32 3.89
CA VAL A 504 -3.51 6.85 3.30
C VAL A 504 -3.85 6.10 2.01
N GLU A 505 -5.03 5.49 1.96
CA GLU A 505 -5.55 4.65 0.85
C GLU A 505 -4.55 3.59 0.32
N ARG A 506 -3.76 2.99 1.23
CA ARG A 506 -2.76 1.95 0.96
C ARG A 506 -2.81 0.85 2.02
N SER A 507 -2.73 -0.40 1.58
CA SER A 507 -2.62 -1.59 2.43
C SER A 507 -1.17 -1.96 2.76
N ASP A 508 -0.19 -1.36 2.07
CA ASP A 508 1.25 -1.53 2.27
C ASP A 508 1.93 -0.38 3.02
N ALA A 509 3.08 -0.69 3.62
CA ALA A 509 3.96 0.28 4.29
C ALA A 509 4.85 1.05 3.30
N HIS A 510 5.46 2.15 3.77
CA HIS A 510 6.36 2.98 2.98
C HIS A 510 7.66 2.26 2.59
N ASP A 511 8.20 2.62 1.42
CA ASP A 511 9.47 2.10 0.90
C ASP A 511 10.70 2.94 1.29
N SER A 512 11.88 2.41 0.97
CA SER A 512 13.19 3.02 1.23
C SER A 512 13.59 3.97 0.10
N LEU A 513 13.95 5.22 0.41
CA LEU A 513 14.43 6.16 -0.61
C LEU A 513 15.86 5.83 -1.07
N PHE A 514 16.58 4.93 -0.39
CA PHE A 514 17.82 4.37 -0.94
C PHE A 514 17.57 3.58 -2.23
N ALA A 515 16.39 2.97 -2.37
CA ALA A 515 15.97 2.26 -3.58
C ALA A 515 15.27 3.17 -4.60
N ALA A 516 15.06 4.45 -4.31
CA ALA A 516 14.48 5.40 -5.27
C ALA A 516 15.49 5.78 -6.35
N ARG A 517 14.98 6.20 -7.52
CA ARG A 517 15.76 7.00 -8.46
C ARG A 517 16.18 8.32 -7.78
N PRO A 518 17.46 8.71 -7.82
CA PRO A 518 17.94 9.88 -7.12
C PRO A 518 17.31 11.19 -7.62
N ASP A 519 16.65 11.88 -6.71
CA ASP A 519 16.16 13.25 -6.84
C ASP A 519 16.09 13.86 -5.42
N LEU A 520 16.34 15.16 -5.25
CA LEU A 520 16.25 15.82 -3.94
C LEU A 520 14.79 15.98 -3.44
N ALA A 521 13.81 15.82 -4.31
CA ALA A 521 12.38 15.82 -4.03
C ALA A 521 11.75 14.41 -3.97
N ALA A 522 12.54 13.33 -4.11
CA ALA A 522 12.02 11.97 -4.05
C ALA A 522 11.34 11.68 -2.69
N ASN A 523 10.11 11.17 -2.73
CA ASN A 523 9.32 10.84 -1.53
C ASN A 523 8.81 9.38 -1.51
N ARG A 524 9.15 8.60 -2.53
CA ARG A 524 8.87 7.17 -2.74
C ARG A 524 9.90 6.62 -3.72
N ALA A 525 10.14 5.30 -3.71
CA ALA A 525 10.92 4.64 -4.75
C ALA A 525 10.01 4.16 -5.90
N ALA A 526 8.94 3.44 -5.58
CA ALA A 526 7.92 3.06 -6.57
C ALA A 526 6.83 4.13 -6.68
N GLU A 527 6.32 4.38 -7.89
CA GLU A 527 5.20 5.33 -8.13
C GLU A 527 3.99 5.05 -7.22
N TYR A 528 3.69 3.79 -6.93
CA TYR A 528 2.51 3.38 -6.17
C TYR A 528 2.78 3.12 -4.67
N ALA A 529 3.97 3.45 -4.15
CA ALA A 529 4.26 3.35 -2.72
C ALA A 529 3.80 4.59 -1.92
N PRO A 530 3.59 4.47 -0.60
CA PRO A 530 3.31 5.62 0.28
C PRO A 530 4.38 6.73 0.21
N ARG A 531 3.94 7.97 0.03
CA ARG A 531 4.82 9.16 -0.06
C ARG A 531 5.40 9.61 1.29
N ALA A 532 4.75 9.25 2.40
CA ALA A 532 5.13 9.66 3.75
C ALA A 532 5.51 8.44 4.60
N LEU A 533 6.21 8.69 5.73
CA LEU A 533 6.38 7.68 6.78
C LEU A 533 5.00 7.25 7.29
N THR A 534 4.76 5.94 7.33
CA THR A 534 3.47 5.35 7.70
C THR A 534 3.40 4.91 9.17
N TYR A 535 4.49 5.14 9.92
CA TYR A 535 4.62 4.95 11.36
C TYR A 535 5.86 5.71 11.86
N ASP A 536 6.00 5.80 13.19
CA ASP A 536 7.05 6.54 13.87
C ASP A 536 8.41 5.78 13.84
N PRO A 537 9.45 6.29 13.15
CA PRO A 537 10.74 5.60 13.06
C PRO A 537 11.51 5.59 14.38
N GLY A 538 11.30 6.59 15.25
CA GLY A 538 11.93 6.66 16.57
C GLY A 538 11.31 5.68 17.57
N ARG A 539 10.02 5.38 17.44
CA ARG A 539 9.40 4.24 18.16
C ARG A 539 9.79 2.90 17.55
N PHE A 540 9.92 2.81 16.23
CA PHE A 540 10.35 1.58 15.55
C PHE A 540 11.78 1.15 15.96
N ASP A 541 12.69 2.10 16.22
CA ASP A 541 14.03 1.80 16.74
C ASP A 541 14.02 0.98 18.05
N ALA A 542 12.95 1.03 18.84
CA ALA A 542 12.81 0.17 20.02
C ALA A 542 12.66 -1.32 19.65
N ALA A 543 12.08 -1.63 18.49
CA ALA A 543 12.08 -2.99 17.94
C ALA A 543 13.50 -3.46 17.64
N PHE A 544 14.28 -2.61 16.97
CA PHE A 544 15.67 -2.92 16.64
C PHE A 544 16.54 -3.11 17.89
N ALA A 545 16.41 -2.21 18.87
CA ALA A 545 17.10 -2.32 20.16
C ALA A 545 16.72 -3.60 20.92
N GLY A 546 15.43 -3.94 20.97
CA GLY A 546 14.95 -5.17 21.63
C GLY A 546 15.46 -6.45 20.96
N LEU A 547 15.48 -6.51 19.62
CA LEU A 547 16.05 -7.67 18.90
C LEU A 547 17.55 -7.85 19.15
N LEU A 548 18.32 -6.78 19.35
CA LEU A 548 19.71 -6.87 19.81
C LEU A 548 19.83 -7.28 21.28
N GLY A 549 18.84 -6.99 22.12
CA GLY A 549 18.77 -7.37 23.53
C GLY A 549 18.60 -8.88 23.75
N VAL A 550 17.72 -9.53 22.98
CA VAL A 550 17.35 -10.97 23.05
C VAL A 550 18.53 -11.84 23.47
N ARG A 551 18.39 -12.69 24.50
CA ARG A 551 19.54 -13.43 25.06
C ARG A 551 20.20 -14.38 24.04
N GLY A 552 21.52 -14.48 24.12
CA GLY A 552 22.39 -15.29 23.22
C GLY A 552 21.85 -16.65 22.78
N PRO A 553 21.36 -17.53 23.69
CA PRO A 553 20.84 -18.85 23.33
C PRO A 553 19.66 -18.86 22.34
N LEU A 554 18.87 -17.79 22.27
CA LEU A 554 17.73 -17.68 21.36
C LEU A 554 18.11 -17.15 19.96
N ARG A 555 19.35 -16.68 19.79
CA ARG A 555 19.83 -16.03 18.56
C ARG A 555 20.19 -16.99 17.41
N GLY A 556 20.26 -18.30 17.68
CA GLY A 556 20.75 -19.29 16.72
C GLY A 556 19.79 -19.61 15.57
N SER A 557 18.49 -19.31 15.71
CA SER A 557 17.48 -19.70 14.74
C SER A 557 17.60 -18.95 13.41
N ALA A 558 16.97 -19.49 12.36
CA ALA A 558 16.85 -18.77 11.09
C ALA A 558 15.86 -17.60 11.22
N ALA A 559 14.79 -17.79 12.00
CA ALA A 559 13.77 -16.77 12.26
C ALA A 559 14.36 -15.52 12.93
N TYR A 560 15.12 -15.67 14.03
CA TYR A 560 15.76 -14.53 14.71
C TYR A 560 16.71 -13.75 13.80
N ARG A 561 17.56 -14.46 13.04
CA ARG A 561 18.52 -13.81 12.14
C ARG A 561 17.82 -13.06 11.01
N TYR A 562 16.71 -13.60 10.49
CA TYR A 562 15.88 -12.90 9.51
C TYR A 562 15.31 -11.61 10.10
N ASP A 563 14.61 -11.69 11.24
CA ASP A 563 13.94 -10.53 11.84
C ASP A 563 14.92 -9.43 12.24
N LEU A 564 16.06 -9.82 12.84
CA LEU A 564 17.09 -8.87 13.24
C LEU A 564 17.64 -8.09 12.03
N VAL A 565 17.83 -8.76 10.90
CA VAL A 565 18.32 -8.11 9.68
C VAL A 565 17.25 -7.25 9.03
N ASP A 566 16.01 -7.73 8.93
CA ASP A 566 14.91 -6.98 8.30
C ASP A 566 14.57 -5.69 9.08
N VAL A 567 14.53 -5.79 10.42
CA VAL A 567 14.31 -4.63 11.30
C VAL A 567 15.52 -3.68 11.31
N ALA A 568 16.76 -4.19 11.30
CA ALA A 568 17.95 -3.34 11.19
C ALA A 568 18.05 -2.62 9.83
N ARG A 569 17.64 -3.30 8.75
CA ARG A 569 17.52 -2.74 7.39
C ARG A 569 16.47 -1.63 7.36
N GLN A 570 15.28 -1.88 7.91
CA GLN A 570 14.26 -0.84 8.00
C GLN A 570 14.72 0.38 8.82
N ALA A 571 15.46 0.17 9.93
CA ALA A 571 16.03 1.25 10.73
C ALA A 571 17.07 2.10 9.97
N LEU A 572 17.77 1.52 8.99
CA LEU A 572 18.58 2.26 8.01
C LEU A 572 17.69 3.00 7.00
N ALA A 573 16.72 2.32 6.40
CA ALA A 573 15.80 2.87 5.38
C ALA A 573 15.06 4.12 5.89
N HIS A 574 14.65 4.16 7.15
CA HIS A 574 14.06 5.35 7.78
C HIS A 574 14.95 6.60 7.71
N ARG A 575 16.28 6.43 7.71
CA ARG A 575 17.21 7.57 7.61
C ARG A 575 17.23 8.18 6.23
N SER A 576 16.91 7.44 5.18
CA SER A 576 16.78 8.01 3.82
C SER A 576 15.70 9.10 3.79
N ARG A 577 14.53 8.82 4.40
CA ARG A 577 13.38 9.76 4.51
C ARG A 577 13.66 10.96 5.43
N GLN A 578 14.66 10.86 6.30
CA GLN A 578 15.07 11.90 7.24
C GLN A 578 16.22 12.78 6.72
N LEU A 579 17.16 12.19 5.99
CA LEU A 579 18.36 12.86 5.49
C LEU A 579 18.11 13.57 4.15
N LEU A 580 17.25 13.03 3.27
CA LEU A 580 17.01 13.64 1.95
C LEU A 580 16.44 15.07 2.02
N PRO A 581 15.47 15.41 2.91
CA PRO A 581 15.03 16.80 3.07
C PRO A 581 16.14 17.73 3.60
N GLN A 582 17.12 17.19 4.33
CA GLN A 582 18.27 17.95 4.82
C GLN A 582 19.31 18.16 3.70
N LEU A 583 19.53 17.16 2.84
CA LEU A 583 20.30 17.30 1.60
C LEU A 583 19.69 18.37 0.68
N ARG A 584 18.36 18.34 0.47
CA ARG A 584 17.62 19.34 -0.32
C ARG A 584 17.88 20.76 0.20
N ARG A 585 17.79 20.96 1.52
CA ARG A 585 18.03 22.27 2.17
C ARG A 585 19.50 22.71 2.10
N ALA A 586 20.45 21.79 2.26
CA ALA A 586 21.88 22.11 2.15
C ALA A 586 22.24 22.53 0.71
N TYR A 587 21.75 21.79 -0.29
CA TYR A 587 21.92 22.12 -1.70
C TYR A 587 21.30 23.49 -2.06
N ALA A 588 20.04 23.72 -1.68
CA ALA A 588 19.31 24.95 -1.99
C ALA A 588 19.96 26.23 -1.40
N ARG A 589 20.71 26.12 -0.30
CA ARG A 589 21.48 27.23 0.29
C ARG A 589 22.93 27.33 -0.20
N GLY A 590 23.38 26.42 -1.07
CA GLY A 590 24.79 26.32 -1.45
C GLY A 590 25.72 25.93 -0.29
N ASP A 591 25.19 25.31 0.77
CA ASP A 591 25.95 24.86 1.94
C ASP A 591 26.73 23.59 1.61
N ARG A 592 27.86 23.80 0.90
CA ARG A 592 28.76 22.73 0.44
C ARG A 592 29.26 21.85 1.59
N ALA A 593 29.46 22.41 2.78
CA ALA A 593 29.97 21.68 3.94
C ALA A 593 28.93 20.71 4.52
N SER A 594 27.71 21.19 4.79
CA SER A 594 26.63 20.31 5.25
C SER A 594 26.23 19.31 4.17
N PHE A 595 26.20 19.71 2.90
CA PHE A 595 25.88 18.81 1.80
C PHE A 595 26.90 17.66 1.71
N ALA A 596 28.20 17.95 1.69
CA ALA A 596 29.25 16.91 1.65
C ALA A 596 29.18 15.96 2.85
N ALA A 597 28.92 16.48 4.06
CA ALA A 597 28.75 15.66 5.26
C ALA A 597 27.51 14.74 5.19
N LEU A 598 26.38 15.27 4.72
CA LEU A 598 25.13 14.51 4.53
C LEU A 598 25.25 13.46 3.42
N SER A 599 25.87 13.79 2.28
CA SER A 599 26.12 12.87 1.17
C SER A 599 27.05 11.72 1.59
N THR A 600 28.10 12.04 2.35
CA THR A 600 29.00 11.04 2.93
C THR A 600 28.25 10.10 3.89
N LEU A 601 27.37 10.64 4.74
CA LEU A 601 26.54 9.84 5.63
C LEU A 601 25.54 8.96 4.85
N TRP A 602 24.86 9.51 3.85
CA TRP A 602 23.93 8.78 2.98
C TRP A 602 24.57 7.53 2.37
N LEU A 603 25.70 7.72 1.68
CA LEU A 603 26.43 6.65 0.99
C LEU A 603 27.04 5.65 1.99
N ARG A 604 27.43 6.10 3.19
CA ARG A 604 27.88 5.21 4.28
C ARG A 604 26.74 4.32 4.80
N LEU A 605 25.53 4.86 4.96
CA LEU A 605 24.38 4.07 5.40
C LEU A 605 23.94 3.06 4.35
N MET A 606 23.97 3.42 3.06
CA MET A 606 23.72 2.48 1.96
C MET A 606 24.72 1.31 1.93
N ARG A 607 26.03 1.58 2.03
CA ARG A 607 27.07 0.55 2.11
C ARG A 607 26.90 -0.37 3.33
N LEU A 608 26.51 0.20 4.47
CA LEU A 608 26.24 -0.56 5.68
C LEU A 608 24.96 -1.41 5.58
N GLY A 609 23.96 -0.97 4.82
CA GLY A 609 22.78 -1.75 4.45
C GLY A 609 23.12 -2.93 3.54
N GLU A 610 23.93 -2.70 2.51
CA GLU A 610 24.49 -3.74 1.62
C GLU A 610 25.28 -4.81 2.40
N GLU A 611 26.11 -4.40 3.38
CA GLU A 611 26.82 -5.36 4.25
C GLU A 611 25.87 -6.13 5.19
N LEU A 612 24.77 -5.50 5.63
CA LEU A 612 23.78 -6.11 6.53
C LEU A 612 22.91 -7.16 5.82
N THR A 613 22.37 -6.82 4.65
CA THR A 613 21.56 -7.72 3.83
C THR A 613 22.36 -8.93 3.36
N GLY A 614 23.68 -8.79 3.21
CA GLY A 614 24.63 -9.88 2.95
C GLY A 614 24.73 -10.97 4.03
N THR A 615 24.07 -10.82 5.18
CA THR A 615 24.19 -11.76 6.32
C THR A 615 23.11 -12.84 6.40
N VAL A 616 22.11 -12.83 5.50
CA VAL A 616 20.96 -13.76 5.52
C VAL A 616 20.51 -14.12 4.10
N PRO A 617 20.16 -15.40 3.79
CA PRO A 617 19.88 -15.81 2.41
C PRO A 617 18.71 -15.09 1.72
N ALA A 618 17.69 -14.69 2.49
CA ALA A 618 16.47 -14.04 1.98
C ALA A 618 16.70 -12.61 1.43
N PHE A 619 17.89 -12.04 1.65
CA PHE A 619 18.26 -10.71 1.18
C PHE A 619 19.46 -10.74 0.23
N LEU A 620 19.72 -11.85 -0.47
CA LEU A 620 20.78 -11.96 -1.47
C LEU A 620 20.17 -11.96 -2.88
N VAL A 621 20.72 -11.17 -3.82
CA VAL A 621 20.31 -11.23 -5.24
C VAL A 621 20.83 -12.49 -5.96
N GLY A 622 21.86 -13.14 -5.40
CA GLY A 622 22.49 -14.32 -5.99
C GLY A 622 21.54 -15.50 -6.21
N PRO A 623 20.84 -16.01 -5.17
CA PRO A 623 19.85 -17.09 -5.31
C PRO A 623 18.74 -16.78 -6.32
N TRP A 624 18.29 -15.51 -6.42
CA TRP A 624 17.29 -15.06 -7.40
C TRP A 624 17.80 -15.20 -8.84
N ILE A 625 19.01 -14.69 -9.12
CA ILE A 625 19.65 -14.82 -10.44
C ILE A 625 19.96 -16.28 -10.77
N GLU A 626 20.43 -17.07 -9.80
CA GLU A 626 20.81 -18.46 -10.02
C GLU A 626 19.60 -19.37 -10.29
N ALA A 627 18.44 -19.11 -9.65
CA ALA A 627 17.20 -19.80 -10.00
C ALA A 627 16.82 -19.56 -11.48
N ALA A 628 16.91 -18.31 -11.94
CA ALA A 628 16.65 -17.93 -13.32
C ALA A 628 17.61 -18.62 -14.32
N ARG A 629 18.90 -18.61 -14.02
CA ARG A 629 19.93 -19.33 -14.79
C ARG A 629 19.69 -20.83 -14.83
N ARG A 630 19.30 -21.44 -13.71
CA ARG A 630 19.10 -22.89 -13.61
C ARG A 630 17.89 -23.36 -14.43
N MET A 631 16.82 -22.56 -14.49
CA MET A 631 15.59 -22.91 -15.20
C MET A 631 15.73 -22.92 -16.74
N GLY A 632 16.55 -22.04 -17.32
CA GLY A 632 16.74 -22.00 -18.79
C GLY A 632 17.38 -23.28 -19.34
N THR A 633 16.92 -23.78 -20.48
CA THR A 633 17.39 -25.05 -21.07
C THR A 633 18.43 -24.86 -22.18
N THR A 634 18.69 -23.63 -22.60
CA THR A 634 19.73 -23.25 -23.57
C THR A 634 20.46 -22.00 -23.09
N ASP A 635 21.69 -21.74 -23.53
CA ASP A 635 22.47 -20.59 -23.05
C ASP A 635 21.80 -19.24 -23.33
N ALA A 636 21.07 -19.13 -24.45
CA ALA A 636 20.23 -17.97 -24.77
C ALA A 636 19.07 -17.81 -23.77
N GLU A 637 18.37 -18.90 -23.44
CA GLU A 637 17.27 -18.89 -22.46
C GLU A 637 17.79 -18.61 -21.04
N ARG A 638 18.96 -19.14 -20.66
CA ARG A 638 19.62 -18.82 -19.38
C ARG A 638 20.03 -17.34 -19.29
N ALA A 639 20.51 -16.76 -20.38
CA ALA A 639 20.87 -15.35 -20.45
C ALA A 639 19.63 -14.45 -20.33
N GLU A 640 18.57 -14.78 -21.07
CA GLU A 640 17.33 -13.99 -21.08
C GLU A 640 16.54 -14.12 -19.77
N PHE A 641 16.62 -15.26 -19.08
CA PHE A 641 16.02 -15.42 -17.77
C PHE A 641 16.79 -14.67 -16.68
N GLU A 642 18.12 -14.66 -16.70
CA GLU A 642 18.88 -13.75 -15.85
C GLU A 642 18.52 -12.28 -16.12
N ARG A 643 18.39 -11.88 -17.39
CA ARG A 643 18.00 -10.51 -17.76
C ARG A 643 16.61 -10.16 -17.26
N THR A 644 15.60 -10.98 -17.53
CA THR A 644 14.21 -10.72 -17.12
C THR A 644 14.03 -10.79 -15.60
N ALA A 645 14.78 -11.65 -14.90
CA ALA A 645 14.84 -11.67 -13.44
C ALA A 645 15.36 -10.34 -12.86
N LYS A 646 16.42 -9.76 -13.47
CA LYS A 646 16.98 -8.47 -13.07
C LYS A 646 16.07 -7.29 -13.40
N VAL A 647 15.49 -7.28 -14.60
CA VAL A 647 14.53 -6.27 -15.06
C VAL A 647 13.36 -6.15 -14.08
N LEU A 648 12.73 -7.27 -13.67
CA LEU A 648 11.51 -7.22 -12.86
C LEU A 648 11.68 -6.50 -11.51
N VAL A 649 12.88 -6.58 -10.92
CA VAL A 649 13.22 -5.92 -9.64
C VAL A 649 13.90 -4.55 -9.83
N THR A 650 13.98 -4.04 -11.06
CA THR A 650 14.61 -2.75 -11.43
C THR A 650 13.73 -1.96 -12.40
N VAL A 651 14.04 -1.94 -13.71
CA VAL A 651 13.37 -1.12 -14.74
C VAL A 651 12.01 -1.67 -15.20
N TRP A 652 11.66 -2.87 -14.75
CA TRP A 652 10.42 -3.64 -14.99
C TRP A 652 10.13 -4.05 -16.45
N GLY A 653 10.47 -3.23 -17.44
CA GLY A 653 10.25 -3.55 -18.85
C GLY A 653 11.20 -2.81 -19.78
N GLY A 654 10.71 -2.41 -20.96
CA GLY A 654 11.42 -1.48 -21.84
C GLY A 654 11.34 -0.03 -21.35
N ARG A 655 11.96 0.91 -22.09
CA ARG A 655 11.94 2.34 -21.73
C ARG A 655 10.52 2.87 -21.54
N ASP A 656 9.59 2.50 -22.43
CA ASP A 656 8.21 2.99 -22.36
C ASP A 656 7.48 2.50 -21.10
N THR A 657 7.83 1.33 -20.59
CA THR A 657 7.31 0.80 -19.31
C THR A 657 7.98 1.43 -18.10
N SER A 658 9.30 1.57 -18.14
CA SER A 658 10.11 2.18 -17.09
C SER A 658 9.72 3.65 -16.88
N GLU A 659 9.69 4.44 -17.95
CA GLU A 659 9.47 5.89 -17.91
C GLU A 659 7.99 6.25 -18.04
N GLY A 660 7.38 5.98 -19.20
CA GLY A 660 5.99 6.36 -19.49
C GLY A 660 4.97 5.60 -18.64
N GLY A 661 5.20 4.31 -18.46
CA GLY A 661 4.46 3.42 -17.57
C GLY A 661 4.85 3.55 -16.09
N LYS A 662 5.93 4.27 -15.75
CA LYS A 662 6.37 4.50 -14.36
C LYS A 662 6.56 3.23 -13.52
N LEU A 663 6.92 2.10 -14.13
CA LEU A 663 7.15 0.84 -13.41
C LEU A 663 8.60 0.65 -12.94
N HIS A 664 9.50 1.62 -13.20
CA HIS A 664 10.82 1.62 -12.58
C HIS A 664 10.72 1.53 -11.05
N ASP A 665 11.59 0.70 -10.48
CA ASP A 665 11.66 0.38 -9.06
C ASP A 665 10.34 -0.13 -8.44
N TYR A 666 9.32 -0.52 -9.22
CA TYR A 666 8.06 -1.07 -8.68
C TYR A 666 8.30 -2.30 -7.80
N GLY A 667 9.18 -3.20 -8.27
CA GLY A 667 9.58 -4.44 -7.59
C GLY A 667 10.84 -4.34 -6.73
N ASN A 668 11.22 -3.14 -6.27
CA ASN A 668 12.52 -2.87 -5.65
C ASN A 668 12.91 -3.80 -4.48
N ARG A 669 14.21 -4.13 -4.39
CA ARG A 669 14.74 -5.05 -3.36
C ARG A 669 15.96 -4.49 -2.64
N GLU A 670 15.86 -4.23 -1.35
CA GLU A 670 17.05 -3.97 -0.51
C GLU A 670 17.78 -5.30 -0.27
N TRP A 671 18.46 -5.77 -1.30
CA TRP A 671 19.22 -7.02 -1.37
C TRP A 671 20.70 -6.73 -1.55
N HIS A 672 21.54 -7.58 -0.98
CA HIS A 672 22.97 -7.66 -1.21
C HIS A 672 23.24 -7.93 -2.70
N GLY A 673 24.18 -7.20 -3.28
CA GLY A 673 24.44 -7.13 -4.72
C GLY A 673 23.58 -6.09 -5.42
N LEU A 674 22.25 -6.09 -5.25
CA LEU A 674 21.40 -5.08 -5.90
C LEU A 674 21.60 -3.68 -5.28
N THR A 675 21.76 -3.59 -3.95
CA THR A 675 22.02 -2.31 -3.29
C THR A 675 23.41 -1.79 -3.63
N GLY A 676 24.42 -2.66 -3.63
CA GLY A 676 25.81 -2.34 -3.96
C GLY A 676 26.07 -1.97 -5.43
N ASP A 677 25.49 -2.70 -6.39
CA ASP A 677 25.79 -2.54 -7.83
C ASP A 677 24.73 -1.75 -8.63
N PHE A 678 23.51 -1.56 -8.10
CA PHE A 678 22.45 -0.82 -8.79
C PHE A 678 22.05 0.46 -8.03
N TYR A 679 21.63 0.38 -6.76
CA TYR A 679 21.14 1.57 -6.04
C TYR A 679 22.26 2.54 -5.63
N LEU A 680 23.35 2.04 -5.05
CA LEU A 680 24.46 2.87 -4.57
C LEU A 680 25.13 3.67 -5.72
N PRO A 681 25.40 3.11 -6.91
CA PRO A 681 25.97 3.87 -8.03
C PRO A 681 25.04 4.96 -8.56
N ARG A 682 23.71 4.77 -8.53
CA ARG A 682 22.76 5.85 -8.87
C ARG A 682 22.92 7.03 -7.92
N TRP A 683 22.82 6.79 -6.62
CA TRP A 683 22.93 7.86 -5.61
C TRP A 683 24.30 8.52 -5.58
N GLN A 684 25.38 7.77 -5.74
CA GLN A 684 26.74 8.31 -5.86
C GLN A 684 26.81 9.30 -7.04
N ARG A 685 26.42 8.87 -8.26
CA ARG A 685 26.41 9.71 -9.46
C ARG A 685 25.65 11.02 -9.27
N TRP A 686 24.48 10.98 -8.64
CA TRP A 686 23.66 12.18 -8.45
C TRP A 686 24.22 13.13 -7.40
N LEU A 687 24.70 12.61 -6.26
CA LEU A 687 25.29 13.43 -5.20
C LEU A 687 26.61 14.08 -5.66
N ASP A 688 27.38 13.40 -6.50
CA ASP A 688 28.61 13.95 -7.11
C ASP A 688 28.26 15.07 -8.12
N GLU A 689 27.30 14.85 -9.02
CA GLU A 689 26.87 15.88 -9.98
C GLU A 689 26.26 17.11 -9.29
N LEU A 690 25.51 16.95 -8.20
CA LEU A 690 25.03 18.05 -7.36
C LEU A 690 26.19 18.79 -6.67
N SER A 691 27.21 18.07 -6.18
CA SER A 691 28.41 18.67 -5.61
C SER A 691 29.16 19.52 -6.64
N ASP A 692 29.36 19.00 -7.85
CA ASP A 692 30.00 19.69 -8.97
C ASP A 692 29.18 20.88 -9.48
N ALA A 693 27.85 20.76 -9.47
CA ALA A 693 26.93 21.83 -9.84
C ALA A 693 27.03 23.02 -8.87
N MET A 694 26.96 22.76 -7.56
CA MET A 694 27.22 23.76 -6.53
C MET A 694 28.64 24.34 -6.62
N ALA A 695 29.64 23.51 -6.92
CA ALA A 695 31.04 23.92 -7.02
C ALA A 695 31.26 24.96 -8.12
N ALA A 696 30.65 24.73 -9.29
CA ALA A 696 30.76 25.57 -10.48
C ALA A 696 29.68 26.68 -10.59
N GLY A 697 28.69 26.73 -9.67
CA GLY A 697 27.63 27.74 -9.71
C GLY A 697 26.67 27.56 -10.90
N ARG A 698 26.33 26.31 -11.22
CA ARG A 698 25.51 25.91 -12.37
C ARG A 698 24.37 25.00 -11.93
N GLU A 699 23.36 24.85 -12.78
CA GLU A 699 22.35 23.79 -12.61
C GLU A 699 22.96 22.38 -12.81
N PRO A 700 22.39 21.35 -12.16
CA PRO A 700 22.83 19.97 -12.34
C PRO A 700 22.32 19.42 -13.68
N LYS A 701 23.11 18.55 -14.29
CA LYS A 701 22.76 17.89 -15.55
C LYS A 701 21.66 16.86 -15.32
N ALA A 702 20.64 16.87 -16.19
CA ALA A 702 19.64 15.82 -16.21
C ALA A 702 20.29 14.45 -16.47
N VAL A 703 19.85 13.42 -15.74
CA VAL A 703 20.33 12.04 -15.89
C VAL A 703 19.25 11.21 -16.58
N ASP A 704 19.59 10.59 -17.71
CA ASP A 704 18.76 9.53 -18.29
C ASP A 704 18.93 8.25 -17.45
N TRP A 705 18.07 8.10 -16.45
CA TRP A 705 18.15 6.99 -15.50
C TRP A 705 18.01 5.63 -16.18
N PHE A 706 17.09 5.46 -17.13
CA PHE A 706 16.96 4.20 -17.86
C PHE A 706 18.24 3.82 -18.61
N ALA A 707 18.89 4.77 -19.30
CA ALA A 707 20.16 4.50 -19.98
C ALA A 707 21.32 4.16 -19.01
N ALA A 708 21.26 4.64 -17.76
CA ALA A 708 22.22 4.29 -16.72
C ALA A 708 21.93 2.92 -16.06
N GLU A 709 20.66 2.52 -16.00
CA GLU A 709 20.17 1.36 -15.24
C GLU A 709 20.08 0.08 -16.08
N GLU A 710 19.58 0.18 -17.31
CA GLU A 710 19.29 -0.96 -18.17
C GLU A 710 20.52 -1.86 -18.46
N PRO A 711 21.75 -1.34 -18.64
CA PRO A 711 22.95 -2.16 -18.82
C PRO A 711 23.20 -3.17 -17.68
N TRP A 712 22.90 -2.82 -16.43
CA TRP A 712 23.06 -3.73 -15.28
C TRP A 712 22.18 -5.00 -15.42
N THR A 713 21.02 -4.86 -16.05
CA THR A 713 20.12 -6.00 -16.30
C THR A 713 20.71 -7.03 -17.26
N ARG A 714 21.62 -6.60 -18.16
CA ARG A 714 22.31 -7.47 -19.14
C ARG A 714 23.67 -7.98 -18.65
N GLU A 715 24.28 -7.33 -17.66
CA GLU A 715 25.59 -7.72 -17.12
C GLU A 715 25.55 -9.17 -16.57
N ARG A 716 26.56 -9.99 -16.89
CA ARG A 716 26.65 -11.39 -16.42
C ARG A 716 27.60 -11.53 -15.22
N LYS A 717 27.21 -10.93 -14.09
CA LYS A 717 27.97 -10.97 -12.82
C LYS A 717 27.56 -12.14 -11.93
N ASN A 718 28.52 -12.69 -11.19
CA ASN A 718 28.26 -13.69 -10.14
C ASN A 718 28.10 -13.00 -8.77
N TYR A 719 27.07 -13.39 -8.03
CA TYR A 719 26.73 -12.85 -6.71
C TYR A 719 26.77 -13.97 -5.66
N PRO A 720 26.98 -13.66 -4.36
CA PRO A 720 26.99 -14.67 -3.31
C PRO A 720 25.68 -15.45 -3.21
N LEU A 721 25.77 -16.78 -3.26
CA LEU A 721 24.63 -17.70 -3.04
C LEU A 721 24.42 -18.06 -1.56
N ARG A 722 25.31 -17.59 -0.68
CA ARG A 722 25.31 -17.83 0.77
C ARG A 722 25.71 -16.54 1.49
N PRO A 723 25.29 -16.35 2.76
CA PRO A 723 25.70 -15.20 3.55
C PRO A 723 27.22 -15.00 3.62
N VAL A 724 27.64 -13.73 3.59
CA VAL A 724 29.05 -13.31 3.60
C VAL A 724 29.48 -12.65 4.92
N GLY A 725 28.59 -12.57 5.92
CA GLY A 725 28.87 -11.98 7.22
C GLY A 725 27.93 -12.47 8.33
N ASP A 726 28.20 -12.03 9.57
CA ASP A 726 27.40 -12.38 10.74
C ASP A 726 26.30 -11.36 11.01
N ALA A 727 25.04 -11.82 11.08
CA ALA A 727 23.87 -10.97 11.24
C ALA A 727 23.92 -10.13 12.52
N TYR A 728 24.27 -10.74 13.67
CA TYR A 728 24.26 -10.04 14.95
C TYR A 728 25.36 -8.98 15.05
N ARG A 729 26.58 -9.30 14.61
CA ARG A 729 27.72 -8.38 14.60
C ARG A 729 27.46 -7.20 13.65
N THR A 730 26.96 -7.46 12.45
CA THR A 730 26.65 -6.39 11.49
C THR A 730 25.49 -5.53 11.97
N ALA A 731 24.42 -6.11 12.50
CA ALA A 731 23.32 -5.37 13.12
C ALA A 731 23.77 -4.55 14.35
N SER A 732 24.68 -5.06 15.18
CA SER A 732 25.27 -4.29 16.29
C SER A 732 26.01 -3.06 15.77
N ARG A 733 26.80 -3.20 14.70
CA ARG A 733 27.49 -2.08 14.02
C ARG A 733 26.50 -1.09 13.38
N VAL A 734 25.37 -1.56 12.83
CA VAL A 734 24.25 -0.71 12.36
C VAL A 734 23.71 0.13 13.52
N ARG A 735 23.41 -0.49 14.66
CA ARG A 735 22.95 0.23 15.86
C ARG A 735 23.97 1.27 16.31
N ASP A 736 25.25 0.95 16.35
CA ASP A 736 26.28 1.89 16.79
C ASP A 736 26.48 3.07 15.82
N VAL A 737 26.40 2.83 14.51
CA VAL A 737 26.45 3.90 13.50
C VAL A 737 25.20 4.79 13.57
N LEU A 738 24.00 4.21 13.69
CA LEU A 738 22.76 4.97 13.79
C LEU A 738 22.63 5.72 15.12
N ALA A 739 22.99 5.11 16.24
CA ALA A 739 22.97 5.73 17.56
C ALA A 739 23.89 6.97 17.63
N ARG A 740 25.01 6.95 16.90
CA ARG A 740 26.00 8.05 16.83
C ARG A 740 25.83 8.97 15.62
N ALA A 741 24.87 8.72 14.73
CA ALA A 741 24.70 9.51 13.52
C ALA A 741 24.34 10.97 13.87
N PRO A 742 24.93 11.97 13.21
CA PRO A 742 24.44 13.35 13.27
C PRO A 742 23.12 13.49 12.50
N TYR A 743 22.55 14.70 12.48
CA TYR A 743 21.33 15.04 11.71
C TYR A 743 20.06 14.28 12.12
N GLN A 744 20.02 13.79 13.38
CA GLN A 744 18.90 13.05 13.99
C GLN A 744 17.87 13.93 14.73
N GLY A 745 17.76 15.20 14.34
CA GLY A 745 16.83 16.15 14.93
C GLY A 745 15.89 16.73 13.86
N THR A 746 14.60 16.77 14.17
CA THR A 746 13.63 17.58 13.42
C THR A 746 13.14 18.74 14.28
N LEU A 747 12.75 19.82 13.62
CA LEU A 747 12.35 21.08 14.26
C LEU A 747 11.02 21.53 13.66
N GLU A 748 10.09 21.88 14.54
CA GLU A 748 8.82 22.51 14.21
C GLU A 748 8.76 23.85 14.97
N VAL A 749 8.34 24.91 14.29
CA VAL A 749 8.24 26.25 14.88
C VAL A 749 6.81 26.75 14.72
N THR A 750 6.19 27.13 15.83
CA THR A 750 4.82 27.64 15.89
C THR A 750 4.78 29.01 16.55
N ALA A 751 3.78 29.82 16.17
CA ALA A 751 3.53 31.14 16.74
C ALA A 751 2.09 31.21 17.25
N ASP A 752 1.92 31.78 18.44
CA ASP A 752 0.63 31.99 19.10
C ASP A 752 0.51 33.44 19.62
N PRO A 753 -0.39 34.26 19.06
CA PRO A 753 -1.23 33.99 17.89
C PRO A 753 -0.39 33.78 16.60
N PRO A 754 -0.95 33.15 15.54
CA PRO A 754 -0.25 32.93 14.27
C PRO A 754 0.19 34.23 13.55
N ALA A 755 -0.44 35.34 13.89
CA ALA A 755 -0.13 36.69 13.42
C ALA A 755 -0.23 37.66 14.59
N LEU A 756 0.67 38.62 14.66
CA LEU A 756 0.76 39.61 15.74
C LEU A 756 0.07 40.91 15.32
N PRO A 757 -0.71 41.59 16.17
CA PRO A 757 -1.21 42.93 15.85
C PRO A 757 -0.08 43.97 15.93
N PRO A 758 -0.23 45.18 15.34
CA PRO A 758 0.79 46.22 15.39
C PRO A 758 1.05 46.71 16.82
N GLY A 759 2.32 46.78 17.22
CA GLY A 759 2.73 47.02 18.61
C GLY A 759 2.39 45.87 19.57
N GLY A 760 1.88 44.75 19.05
CA GLY A 760 1.52 43.56 19.80
C GLY A 760 2.69 42.66 20.16
N HIS A 761 2.37 41.60 20.90
CA HIS A 761 3.29 40.55 21.30
C HIS A 761 2.64 39.17 21.12
N GLY A 762 3.46 38.13 21.03
CA GLY A 762 3.02 36.75 20.99
C GLY A 762 4.11 35.80 21.46
N ARG A 763 3.85 34.50 21.32
CA ARG A 763 4.75 33.43 21.74
C ARG A 763 5.21 32.62 20.54
N VAL A 764 6.51 32.59 20.28
CA VAL A 764 7.12 31.62 19.36
C VAL A 764 7.58 30.42 20.17
N THR A 765 7.20 29.22 19.74
CA THR A 765 7.63 27.95 20.36
C THR A 765 8.36 27.12 19.32
N ALA A 766 9.55 26.65 19.66
CA ALA A 766 10.28 25.66 18.88
C ALA A 766 10.19 24.29 19.56
N LEU A 767 9.60 23.32 18.85
CA LEU A 767 9.55 21.93 19.24
C LEU A 767 10.67 21.18 18.51
N PHE A 768 11.69 20.76 19.27
CA PHE A 768 12.72 19.87 18.77
C PHE A 768 12.34 18.42 19.06
N ARG A 769 12.53 17.55 18.07
CA ARG A 769 12.30 16.11 18.19
C ARG A 769 13.57 15.35 17.85
N ASN A 770 13.98 14.48 18.75
CA ASN A 770 15.02 13.48 18.50
C ASN A 770 14.39 12.30 17.74
N VAL A 771 14.70 12.14 16.46
CA VAL A 771 14.17 11.05 15.61
C VAL A 771 15.03 9.78 15.66
N ASN A 772 16.10 9.78 16.46
CA ASN A 772 16.88 8.60 16.82
C ASN A 772 16.31 7.99 18.11
N GLY A 773 15.72 6.79 18.01
CA GLY A 773 15.21 6.02 19.15
C GLY A 773 16.26 5.12 19.82
N LEU A 774 17.50 5.09 19.31
CA LEU A 774 18.61 4.28 19.83
C LEU A 774 19.48 5.06 20.84
N ARG A 775 19.50 6.40 20.76
CA ARG A 775 20.25 7.27 21.69
C ARG A 775 19.55 8.60 21.95
N ALA A 776 19.68 9.09 23.17
CA ALA A 776 19.34 10.46 23.53
C ALA A 776 20.28 11.47 22.86
N THR A 777 19.87 12.73 22.77
CA THR A 777 20.78 13.84 22.44
C THR A 777 21.68 14.17 23.64
N GLY A 778 22.77 14.89 23.39
CA GLY A 778 23.37 15.75 24.39
C GLY A 778 22.56 17.06 24.54
N ARG A 779 23.21 18.09 25.06
CA ARG A 779 22.64 19.44 25.15
C ARG A 779 22.25 19.98 23.77
N VAL A 780 21.01 20.42 23.64
CA VAL A 780 20.44 21.10 22.47
C VAL A 780 20.36 22.59 22.79
N ASP A 781 21.08 23.42 22.06
CA ASP A 781 21.00 24.89 22.21
C ASP A 781 20.18 25.49 21.06
N PHE A 782 19.40 26.51 21.36
CA PHE A 782 18.58 27.25 20.40
C PHE A 782 18.94 28.73 20.43
N ASP A 783 18.99 29.34 19.26
CA ASP A 783 19.33 30.75 19.06
C ASP A 783 18.39 31.32 18.00
N LEU A 784 17.51 32.25 18.42
CA LEU A 784 16.47 32.87 17.58
C LEU A 784 16.89 34.31 17.30
N THR A 785 17.06 34.66 16.04
CA THR A 785 17.46 36.01 15.60
C THR A 785 16.54 36.52 14.48
N GLY A 786 16.67 37.80 14.11
CA GLY A 786 15.84 38.47 13.10
C GLY A 786 14.57 39.15 13.64
N VAL A 787 14.11 38.77 14.84
CA VAL A 787 12.92 39.32 15.51
C VAL A 787 13.24 39.78 16.94
N ASP A 788 12.52 40.80 17.45
CA ASP A 788 12.62 41.23 18.85
C ASP A 788 12.00 40.17 19.77
N ALA A 789 12.83 39.38 20.43
CA ALA A 789 12.44 38.15 21.11
C ALA A 789 13.14 37.97 22.46
N GLU A 790 12.36 37.89 23.53
CA GLU A 790 12.84 37.56 24.88
C GLU A 790 12.57 36.09 25.21
N PRO A 791 13.58 35.32 25.66
CA PRO A 791 13.35 33.96 26.15
C PRO A 791 12.27 33.86 27.22
N SER A 792 11.31 32.94 27.07
CA SER A 792 10.29 32.64 28.09
C SER A 792 10.79 31.67 29.18
N GLY A 793 12.07 31.32 29.14
CA GLY A 793 12.74 30.32 29.98
C GLY A 793 14.08 29.93 29.37
N PRO A 794 14.69 28.81 29.79
CA PRO A 794 15.94 28.32 29.20
C PRO A 794 15.82 28.06 27.69
N VAL A 795 16.72 28.64 26.89
CA VAL A 795 16.85 28.39 25.44
C VAL A 795 17.74 27.19 25.11
N SER A 796 17.86 26.25 26.05
CA SER A 796 18.56 24.99 25.84
C SER A 796 17.90 23.85 26.60
N LEU A 797 17.96 22.66 26.02
CA LEU A 797 17.52 21.41 26.62
C LEU A 797 18.76 20.59 26.96
N ASP A 798 18.97 20.21 28.21
CA ASP A 798 20.16 19.44 28.62
C ASP A 798 20.26 18.08 27.92
N ARG A 799 19.09 17.47 27.65
CA ARG A 799 18.96 16.15 27.04
C ARG A 799 17.55 15.98 26.47
N VAL A 800 17.45 15.40 25.27
CA VAL A 800 16.18 14.91 24.71
C VAL A 800 16.28 13.39 24.59
N ALA A 801 15.30 12.67 25.14
CA ALA A 801 15.28 11.21 25.18
C ALA A 801 15.32 10.58 23.76
N PRO A 802 15.67 9.29 23.61
CA PRO A 802 15.53 8.59 22.34
C PRO A 802 14.07 8.63 21.87
N GLY A 803 13.82 9.02 20.62
CA GLY A 803 12.46 9.23 20.09
C GLY A 803 11.68 10.40 20.70
N GLY A 804 12.25 11.11 21.68
CA GLY A 804 11.58 12.12 22.50
C GLY A 804 11.53 13.51 21.88
N THR A 805 10.79 14.39 22.54
CA THR A 805 10.67 15.82 22.17
C THR A 805 11.07 16.72 23.32
N GLY A 806 11.41 17.97 23.00
CA GLY A 806 11.58 19.04 23.96
C GLY A 806 11.24 20.38 23.32
N ARG A 807 10.81 21.35 24.14
CA ARG A 807 10.30 22.63 23.65
C ARG A 807 11.02 23.79 24.33
N VAL A 808 11.31 24.84 23.57
CA VAL A 808 11.74 26.14 24.05
C VAL A 808 10.81 27.21 23.48
N ALA A 809 10.74 28.38 24.10
CA ALA A 809 9.85 29.45 23.65
C ALA A 809 10.39 30.84 23.95
N TRP A 810 9.99 31.80 23.12
CA TRP A 810 10.28 33.22 23.24
C TRP A 810 8.99 34.01 23.21
N ARG A 811 8.95 35.12 23.96
CA ARG A 811 7.97 36.19 23.78
C ARG A 811 8.51 37.12 22.71
N VAL A 812 7.82 37.18 21.58
CA VAL A 812 8.20 38.04 20.45
C VAL A 812 7.33 39.29 20.44
N ARG A 813 7.91 40.42 20.06
CA ARG A 813 7.26 41.73 19.95
C ARG A 813 7.34 42.23 18.51
N THR A 814 6.37 43.04 18.12
CA THR A 814 6.39 43.74 16.82
C THR A 814 7.00 45.13 16.97
N PRO A 815 7.54 45.74 15.89
CA PRO A 815 8.26 47.01 15.98
C PRO A 815 7.42 48.23 16.43
N GLY A 816 6.08 48.12 16.42
CA GLY A 816 5.18 49.22 16.79
C GLY A 816 5.12 50.38 15.78
N THR A 817 5.85 50.28 14.66
CA THR A 817 5.76 51.23 13.55
C THR A 817 4.47 51.04 12.75
N PRO A 818 3.88 52.08 12.14
CA PRO A 818 2.73 51.93 11.24
C PRO A 818 2.98 50.89 10.14
N LEU A 819 1.92 50.19 9.72
CA LEU A 819 1.99 49.23 8.62
C LEU A 819 1.97 49.94 7.26
N ASP A 820 2.78 49.44 6.33
CA ASP A 820 2.79 49.83 4.90
C ASP A 820 1.92 48.89 4.04
N ARG A 821 1.68 47.68 4.53
CA ARG A 821 0.97 46.58 3.86
C ARG A 821 0.10 45.77 4.84
N PRO A 822 -0.89 44.98 4.37
CA PRO A 822 -1.80 44.25 5.25
C PRO A 822 -1.13 43.17 6.12
N LEU A 823 -0.06 42.55 5.60
CA LEU A 823 0.78 41.57 6.31
C LEU A 823 2.26 41.94 6.17
N ARG A 824 2.87 42.48 7.22
CA ARG A 824 4.31 42.74 7.27
C ARG A 824 5.06 41.49 7.74
N PRO A 825 5.90 40.86 6.90
CA PRO A 825 6.72 39.73 7.33
C PRO A 825 7.80 40.19 8.31
N LEU A 826 7.99 39.42 9.36
CA LEU A 826 9.04 39.56 10.36
C LEU A 826 9.93 38.30 10.26
N PRO A 827 10.97 38.31 9.41
CA PRO A 827 11.80 37.13 9.14
C PRO A 827 12.64 36.76 10.37
N TYR A 828 12.79 35.47 10.61
CA TYR A 828 13.63 34.94 11.70
C TYR A 828 14.57 33.84 11.20
N GLU A 829 15.74 33.76 11.84
CA GLU A 829 16.62 32.58 11.78
C GLU A 829 16.53 31.87 13.14
N LEU A 830 16.20 30.59 13.14
CA LEU A 830 16.32 29.71 14.31
C LEU A 830 17.45 28.71 14.08
N ALA A 831 18.58 28.98 14.71
CA ALA A 831 19.73 28.09 14.73
C ALA A 831 19.63 27.12 15.91
N VAL A 832 19.85 25.84 15.64
CA VAL A 832 19.83 24.77 16.65
C VAL A 832 21.13 23.99 16.60
N ARG A 833 21.81 23.87 17.76
CA ARG A 833 23.05 23.10 17.91
C ARG A 833 22.79 21.84 18.72
N TYR A 834 22.89 20.67 18.08
CA TYR A 834 22.55 19.39 18.70
C TYR A 834 23.40 18.24 18.17
N GLY A 835 23.41 17.12 18.89
CA GLY A 835 24.02 15.86 18.48
C GLY A 835 23.65 14.74 19.44
N PRO A 836 23.90 13.46 19.08
CA PRO A 836 23.74 12.34 20.00
C PRO A 836 24.59 12.53 21.27
N GLN A 837 24.12 11.99 22.40
CA GLN A 837 24.80 12.12 23.69
C GLN A 837 26.25 11.62 23.61
N GLY A 838 27.21 12.50 23.89
CA GLY A 838 28.65 12.20 23.85
C GLY A 838 29.32 12.29 22.47
N GLU A 839 28.60 12.70 21.42
CA GLU A 839 29.15 12.90 20.07
C GLU A 839 29.25 14.40 19.72
N SER A 840 29.99 14.71 18.64
CA SER A 840 30.07 16.08 18.10
C SER A 840 28.70 16.62 17.70
N ARG A 841 28.45 17.89 18.05
CA ARG A 841 27.20 18.59 17.72
C ARG A 841 27.30 19.29 16.37
N ILE A 842 26.24 19.19 15.57
CA ILE A 842 26.06 19.94 14.31
C ILE A 842 25.17 21.16 14.54
N ARG A 843 25.28 22.19 13.69
CA ARG A 843 24.38 23.36 13.64
C ARG A 843 23.42 23.17 12.46
N THR A 844 22.12 23.22 12.71
CA THR A 844 21.11 23.37 11.66
C THR A 844 20.45 24.74 11.77
N VAL A 845 20.00 25.26 10.64
CA VAL A 845 19.23 26.49 10.55
C VAL A 845 17.86 26.19 9.96
N ALA A 846 16.82 26.71 10.61
CA ALA A 846 15.49 26.88 10.05
C ALA A 846 15.19 28.37 9.93
N GLU A 847 14.80 28.80 8.73
CA GLU A 847 14.36 30.16 8.43
C GLU A 847 12.84 30.18 8.29
N GLY A 848 12.22 31.31 8.61
CA GLY A 848 10.79 31.53 8.40
C GLY A 848 10.40 32.97 8.65
N SER A 849 9.11 33.26 8.54
CA SER A 849 8.55 34.58 8.86
C SER A 849 7.44 34.45 9.88
N LEU A 850 7.49 35.28 10.92
CA LEU A 850 6.28 35.70 11.63
C LEU A 850 5.60 36.80 10.80
N TYR A 851 4.39 37.16 11.17
CA TYR A 851 3.64 38.20 10.47
C TYR A 851 3.03 39.17 11.46
N GLU A 852 3.21 40.46 11.19
CA GLU A 852 2.47 41.53 11.81
C GLU A 852 1.29 41.88 10.88
N ALA A 853 0.07 41.76 11.40
CA ALA A 853 -1.16 41.80 10.62
C ALA A 853 -2.01 43.02 10.98
N GLY A 854 -2.44 43.76 9.97
CA GLY A 854 -3.43 44.81 10.15
C GLY A 854 -4.80 44.20 10.53
N PRO A 855 -5.55 44.81 11.45
CA PRO A 855 -6.79 44.25 11.98
C PRO A 855 -7.86 44.14 10.89
N LEU A 856 -8.58 43.03 10.88
CA LEU A 856 -9.69 42.80 9.95
C LEU A 856 -10.89 43.66 10.34
N SER A 857 -11.53 44.28 9.35
CA SER A 857 -12.78 45.04 9.52
C SER A 857 -13.95 44.14 9.92
N ASP A 858 -14.93 44.73 10.61
CA ASP A 858 -16.14 44.02 11.05
C ASP A 858 -16.88 43.32 9.89
N GLY A 859 -17.35 42.10 10.16
CA GLY A 859 -18.10 41.27 9.21
C GLY A 859 -17.27 40.29 8.39
N TRP A 860 -15.93 40.36 8.45
CA TRP A 860 -15.06 39.31 7.92
C TRP A 860 -15.00 38.08 8.85
N ARG A 861 -14.93 36.90 8.24
CA ARG A 861 -14.63 35.62 8.90
C ARG A 861 -13.40 34.98 8.27
N THR A 862 -12.68 34.19 9.05
CA THR A 862 -11.52 33.43 8.58
C THR A 862 -11.80 31.93 8.63
N TYR A 863 -11.25 31.20 7.67
CA TYR A 863 -11.08 29.75 7.75
C TYR A 863 -9.70 29.39 7.21
N SER A 864 -9.02 28.45 7.87
CA SER A 864 -7.79 27.87 7.37
C SER A 864 -7.60 26.45 7.86
N ASN A 865 -7.29 25.56 6.93
CA ASN A 865 -6.70 24.24 7.21
C ASN A 865 -5.29 24.08 6.60
N ASN A 866 -4.73 25.17 6.07
CA ASN A 866 -3.40 25.25 5.44
C ASN A 866 -2.40 26.12 6.23
N GLY A 867 -2.75 26.51 7.47
CA GLY A 867 -1.93 27.36 8.34
C GLY A 867 -1.75 28.79 7.80
N SER A 868 -2.83 29.37 7.26
CA SER A 868 -2.88 30.74 6.75
C SER A 868 -2.91 31.79 7.86
N VAL A 869 -2.28 32.91 7.54
CA VAL A 869 -2.31 34.18 8.27
C VAL A 869 -3.01 35.22 7.39
N PHE A 870 -3.74 36.14 8.01
CA PHE A 870 -4.63 37.10 7.37
C PHE A 870 -4.38 38.50 7.91
N GLY A 871 -4.46 39.53 7.06
CA GLY A 871 -4.40 40.93 7.49
C GLY A 871 -5.10 41.86 6.49
N GLU A 872 -5.54 43.01 6.99
CA GLU A 872 -6.22 44.07 6.23
C GLU A 872 -5.57 45.44 6.51
N LEU A 873 -5.42 46.27 5.48
CA LEU A 873 -4.96 47.66 5.59
C LEU A 873 -5.58 48.50 4.47
N GLU A 874 -6.41 49.49 4.83
CA GLU A 874 -6.97 50.48 3.90
C GLU A 874 -7.72 49.84 2.69
N GLY A 875 -8.47 48.76 2.93
CA GLY A 875 -9.20 48.02 1.88
C GLY A 875 -8.31 47.13 1.00
N ARG A 876 -7.01 47.01 1.31
CA ARG A 876 -6.12 45.96 0.83
C ARG A 876 -6.13 44.80 1.82
N PHE A 877 -5.98 43.57 1.32
CA PHE A 877 -5.94 42.35 2.10
C PHE A 877 -4.69 41.55 1.75
N ALA A 878 -4.20 40.73 2.67
CA ALA A 878 -3.20 39.73 2.34
C ALA A 878 -3.47 38.41 3.06
N ILE A 879 -3.12 37.32 2.39
CA ILE A 879 -3.16 35.96 2.93
C ILE A 879 -1.79 35.32 2.69
N HIS A 880 -1.13 34.88 3.76
CA HIS A 880 0.08 34.06 3.69
C HIS A 880 -0.22 32.65 4.19
N GLY A 881 -0.09 31.61 3.36
CA GLY A 881 -0.50 30.25 3.71
C GLY A 881 0.17 29.15 2.91
N GLY A 882 -0.03 27.90 3.35
CA GLY A 882 0.44 26.70 2.66
C GLY A 882 -0.66 26.05 1.81
N GLY A 883 -0.61 24.72 1.73
CA GLY A 883 -1.61 23.89 1.08
C GLY A 883 -0.95 22.87 0.16
N ALA A 884 -1.16 21.58 0.40
CA ALA A 884 -0.65 20.50 -0.43
C ALA A 884 -1.29 20.52 -1.83
N ASP A 885 -2.62 20.65 -1.89
CA ASP A 885 -3.42 20.80 -3.11
C ASP A 885 -4.84 21.31 -2.78
N LEU A 886 -5.57 21.77 -3.80
CA LEU A 886 -6.99 22.10 -3.77
C LEU A 886 -7.69 21.41 -4.95
N TRP A 887 -7.74 20.07 -4.88
CA TRP A 887 -8.20 19.20 -5.95
C TRP A 887 -8.58 17.81 -5.42
N LYS A 888 -9.79 17.34 -5.77
CA LYS A 888 -10.35 16.03 -5.39
C LYS A 888 -10.17 15.77 -3.88
N GLY A 889 -9.64 14.60 -3.50
CA GLY A 889 -9.45 14.19 -2.10
C GLY A 889 -8.50 15.06 -1.26
N THR A 890 -7.93 16.15 -1.79
CA THR A 890 -7.18 17.14 -0.99
C THR A 890 -7.85 18.51 -1.14
N THR A 891 -8.25 19.12 -0.02
CA THR A 891 -8.93 20.43 -0.01
C THR A 891 -8.29 21.31 1.06
N GLU A 892 -7.12 21.89 0.74
CA GLU A 892 -6.37 22.75 1.66
C GLU A 892 -6.33 24.20 1.15
N PHE A 893 -6.86 25.13 1.94
CA PHE A 893 -6.89 26.56 1.61
C PHE A 893 -7.06 27.45 2.85
N GLY A 894 -6.77 28.74 2.68
CA GLY A 894 -7.09 29.77 3.65
C GLY A 894 -7.91 30.87 3.00
N THR A 895 -8.95 31.37 3.68
CA THR A 895 -9.87 32.38 3.15
C THR A 895 -10.30 33.42 4.17
N LEU A 896 -10.44 34.66 3.70
CA LEU A 896 -11.22 35.74 4.31
C LEU A 896 -12.55 35.82 3.58
N TYR A 897 -13.66 35.60 4.29
CA TYR A 897 -14.97 35.43 3.66
C TYR A 897 -16.11 36.13 4.42
N ARG A 898 -17.23 36.35 3.70
CA ARG A 898 -18.49 36.85 4.25
C ARG A 898 -19.56 35.78 4.13
N THR A 899 -20.30 35.54 5.22
CA THR A 899 -21.32 34.49 5.25
C THR A 899 -22.54 34.86 4.41
N GLY A 900 -22.96 33.94 3.53
CA GLY A 900 -24.16 34.10 2.70
C GLY A 900 -24.17 35.29 1.73
N ALA A 901 -23.04 35.96 1.50
CA ALA A 901 -22.99 37.24 0.79
C ALA A 901 -23.23 37.15 -0.73
N LEU A 902 -23.07 35.97 -1.34
CA LEU A 902 -23.28 35.78 -2.78
C LEU A 902 -24.68 35.19 -3.04
N ALA A 903 -25.69 36.05 -3.09
CA ALA A 903 -27.07 35.70 -3.45
C ALA A 903 -27.25 35.61 -4.99
N PRO A 904 -28.35 35.00 -5.49
CA PRO A 904 -28.67 35.06 -6.93
C PRO A 904 -28.82 36.50 -7.42
N GLY A 905 -28.15 36.85 -8.51
CA GLY A 905 -28.02 38.20 -9.06
C GLY A 905 -26.75 38.94 -8.62
N VAL A 906 -26.12 38.54 -7.51
CA VAL A 906 -24.97 39.22 -6.92
C VAL A 906 -23.64 38.78 -7.56
N SER A 907 -22.70 39.72 -7.63
CA SER A 907 -21.33 39.52 -8.10
C SER A 907 -20.31 39.87 -7.01
N ALA A 908 -19.42 38.94 -6.69
CA ALA A 908 -18.20 39.25 -5.93
C ALA A 908 -17.07 39.62 -6.89
N THR A 909 -16.33 40.69 -6.61
CA THR A 909 -15.17 41.16 -7.38
C THR A 909 -13.98 41.38 -6.48
N ILE A 910 -12.78 40.97 -6.91
CA ILE A 910 -11.50 41.21 -6.22
C ILE A 910 -10.38 41.40 -7.24
N ARG A 911 -9.40 42.25 -6.92
CA ARG A 911 -8.12 42.29 -7.61
C ARG A 911 -7.13 41.40 -6.85
N VAL A 912 -6.52 40.45 -7.53
CA VAL A 912 -5.30 39.79 -7.03
C VAL A 912 -4.15 40.68 -7.48
N ASP A 913 -3.46 41.31 -6.55
CA ASP A 913 -2.37 42.27 -6.85
C ASP A 913 -1.04 41.54 -7.04
N SER A 914 -0.72 40.63 -6.13
CA SER A 914 0.52 39.85 -6.15
C SER A 914 0.26 38.43 -5.66
N GLN A 915 1.04 37.47 -6.15
CA GLN A 915 1.01 36.06 -5.74
C GLN A 915 2.42 35.48 -5.80
N GLU A 916 2.95 35.00 -4.67
CA GLU A 916 4.22 34.28 -4.65
C GLU A 916 4.08 32.91 -5.36
N THR A 917 5.09 32.54 -6.15
CA THR A 917 5.08 31.29 -6.94
C THR A 917 5.51 30.11 -6.08
N THR A 918 4.56 29.55 -5.33
CA THR A 918 4.71 28.31 -4.55
C THR A 918 4.59 27.03 -5.39
N GLY A 919 3.99 27.14 -6.58
CA GLY A 919 3.86 26.05 -7.55
C GLY A 919 3.16 26.53 -8.83
N PRO A 920 3.21 25.78 -9.94
CA PRO A 920 2.59 26.17 -11.21
C PRO A 920 1.05 26.24 -11.14
N TRP A 921 0.45 25.56 -10.17
CA TRP A 921 -0.99 25.49 -9.92
C TRP A 921 -1.44 26.25 -8.66
N ALA A 922 -0.54 26.99 -8.00
CA ALA A 922 -0.88 27.75 -6.80
C ALA A 922 -2.06 28.67 -7.09
N ARG A 923 -3.03 28.75 -6.17
CA ARG A 923 -4.32 29.40 -6.42
C ARG A 923 -4.48 30.65 -5.59
N ALA A 924 -4.95 31.72 -6.21
CA ALA A 924 -5.28 32.98 -5.57
C ALA A 924 -6.52 33.59 -6.25
N GLY A 925 -7.55 33.98 -5.50
CA GLY A 925 -8.72 34.63 -6.10
C GLY A 925 -9.97 34.57 -5.25
N LEU A 926 -11.11 34.28 -5.86
CA LEU A 926 -12.42 34.14 -5.21
C LEU A 926 -12.74 32.66 -4.95
N ILE A 927 -13.30 32.35 -3.78
CA ILE A 927 -13.84 31.03 -3.43
C ILE A 927 -15.27 31.18 -2.95
N ALA A 928 -16.14 30.22 -3.27
CA ALA A 928 -17.51 30.19 -2.81
C ALA A 928 -17.95 28.78 -2.39
N ARG A 929 -18.79 28.70 -1.35
CA ARG A 929 -19.30 27.45 -0.77
C ARG A 929 -20.59 27.70 0.00
N ASN A 930 -21.47 26.70 0.17
CA ASN A 930 -22.64 26.88 1.05
C ASN A 930 -22.23 27.17 2.51
N SER A 931 -21.11 26.61 2.98
CA SER A 931 -20.44 27.00 4.21
C SER A 931 -18.92 26.83 4.06
N LEU A 932 -18.15 27.93 3.99
CA LEU A 932 -16.71 27.86 3.71
C LEU A 932 -15.89 27.22 4.84
N ALA A 933 -16.36 27.34 6.09
CA ALA A 933 -15.72 26.75 7.26
C ALA A 933 -16.10 25.28 7.53
N THR A 934 -16.97 24.68 6.71
CA THR A 934 -17.45 23.30 6.89
C THR A 934 -16.86 22.37 5.83
N PRO A 935 -15.92 21.47 6.19
CA PRO A 935 -15.40 20.46 5.26
C PRO A 935 -16.53 19.61 4.66
N GLY A 936 -16.44 19.30 3.37
CA GLY A 936 -17.47 18.52 2.65
C GLY A 936 -18.78 19.27 2.37
N SER A 937 -18.92 20.57 2.72
CA SER A 937 -20.10 21.34 2.32
C SER A 937 -20.25 21.38 0.79
N PRO A 938 -21.46 21.21 0.22
CA PRO A 938 -21.70 21.31 -1.21
C PRO A 938 -21.69 22.78 -1.70
N GLY A 939 -21.91 22.96 -3.00
CA GLY A 939 -21.95 24.27 -3.66
C GLY A 939 -20.55 24.90 -3.82
N PHE A 940 -19.52 24.07 -4.01
CA PHE A 940 -18.13 24.48 -3.91
C PHE A 940 -17.51 24.83 -5.27
N LEU A 941 -16.87 26.00 -5.36
CA LEU A 941 -16.13 26.47 -6.53
C LEU A 941 -15.04 27.49 -6.19
N ASP A 942 -14.03 27.59 -7.05
CA ASP A 942 -13.03 28.67 -7.07
C ASP A 942 -12.95 29.38 -8.43
N LEU A 943 -12.62 30.66 -8.40
CA LEU A 943 -12.14 31.43 -9.54
C LEU A 943 -10.79 32.02 -9.15
N ALA A 944 -9.71 31.43 -9.67
CA ALA A 944 -8.35 31.72 -9.23
C ALA A 944 -7.41 32.05 -10.39
N VAL A 945 -6.49 32.99 -10.18
CA VAL A 945 -5.27 33.10 -10.97
C VAL A 945 -4.24 32.10 -10.48
N THR A 946 -3.36 31.66 -11.39
CA THR A 946 -2.27 30.72 -11.12
C THR A 946 -0.96 31.20 -11.75
N PRO A 947 0.22 30.90 -11.17
CA PRO A 947 1.50 31.39 -11.70
C PRO A 947 1.88 30.91 -13.10
N ALA A 948 1.34 29.77 -13.56
CA ALA A 948 1.69 29.16 -14.85
C ALA A 948 0.50 28.69 -15.71
N ASN A 949 -0.72 28.57 -15.15
CA ASN A 949 -1.86 27.96 -15.83
C ASN A 949 -2.98 28.94 -16.22
N GLY A 950 -2.81 30.24 -15.94
CA GLY A 950 -3.79 31.28 -16.27
C GLY A 950 -4.84 31.51 -15.17
N VAL A 951 -5.99 32.07 -15.55
CA VAL A 951 -7.17 32.16 -14.69
C VAL A 951 -8.05 30.94 -14.90
N VAL A 952 -8.45 30.31 -13.80
CA VAL A 952 -9.13 29.01 -13.73
C VAL A 952 -10.42 29.17 -12.95
N LEU A 953 -11.54 28.67 -13.48
CA LEU A 953 -12.80 28.46 -12.76
C LEU A 953 -12.93 26.96 -12.48
N SER A 954 -12.73 26.55 -11.23
CA SER A 954 -12.83 25.16 -10.79
C SER A 954 -14.10 24.95 -10.01
N TYR A 955 -14.73 23.78 -10.14
CA TYR A 955 -15.98 23.50 -9.45
C TYR A 955 -16.13 22.02 -9.13
N ASP A 956 -16.97 21.75 -8.14
CA ASP A 956 -17.49 20.45 -7.77
C ASP A 956 -18.59 20.03 -8.77
N THR A 957 -18.44 18.88 -9.45
CA THR A 957 -19.48 18.37 -10.39
C THR A 957 -20.53 17.46 -9.78
N ASN A 958 -20.35 16.95 -8.56
CA ASN A 958 -21.17 15.87 -8.00
C ASN A 958 -21.85 16.23 -6.66
N GLY A 959 -21.41 17.31 -6.00
CA GLY A 959 -21.89 17.78 -4.70
C GLY A 959 -21.17 17.19 -3.49
N ASP A 960 -20.04 16.50 -3.65
CA ASP A 960 -19.25 15.89 -2.57
C ASP A 960 -18.39 16.89 -1.78
N GLY A 961 -18.31 18.14 -2.24
CA GLY A 961 -17.54 19.19 -1.61
C GLY A 961 -16.05 19.17 -1.97
N THR A 962 -15.66 18.56 -3.08
CA THR A 962 -14.30 18.62 -3.64
C THR A 962 -14.29 19.17 -5.06
N LEU A 963 -13.22 19.84 -5.46
CA LEU A 963 -13.09 20.38 -6.82
C LEU A 963 -12.52 19.30 -7.73
N ASP A 964 -13.26 18.89 -8.75
CA ASP A 964 -12.94 17.74 -9.61
C ASP A 964 -12.81 18.08 -11.10
N THR A 965 -13.27 19.28 -11.51
CA THR A 965 -13.16 19.81 -12.88
C THR A 965 -12.82 21.30 -12.92
N TYR A 966 -12.41 21.81 -14.11
CA TYR A 966 -12.18 23.23 -14.31
C TYR A 966 -12.37 23.70 -15.77
N LYS A 967 -12.50 25.02 -15.94
CA LYS A 967 -12.33 25.78 -17.21
C LYS A 967 -11.26 26.86 -17.01
N ARG A 968 -10.55 27.30 -18.05
CA ARG A 968 -9.45 28.28 -17.91
C ARG A 968 -9.21 29.16 -19.12
N ILE A 969 -8.64 30.34 -18.88
CA ILE A 969 -7.98 31.21 -19.86
C ILE A 969 -6.49 31.22 -19.55
N THR A 970 -5.66 30.73 -20.47
CA THR A 970 -4.20 30.64 -20.32
C THR A 970 -3.49 31.97 -20.57
N GLY A 971 -2.21 32.07 -20.17
CA GLY A 971 -1.36 33.24 -20.45
C GLY A 971 -1.57 34.46 -19.54
N LEU A 972 -2.45 34.36 -18.54
CA LEU A 972 -2.71 35.41 -17.55
C LEU A 972 -1.99 35.12 -16.22
N LYS A 973 -1.60 36.17 -15.51
CA LYS A 973 -0.99 36.13 -14.17
C LYS A 973 -1.49 37.33 -13.36
N ALA A 974 -1.22 37.36 -12.05
CA ALA A 974 -1.38 38.58 -11.26
C ALA A 974 -0.44 39.71 -11.78
N PRO A 975 -0.84 40.99 -11.74
CA PRO A 975 -2.12 41.48 -11.23
C PRO A 975 -3.30 41.19 -12.19
N VAL A 976 -4.45 40.80 -11.63
CA VAL A 976 -5.67 40.53 -12.41
C VAL A 976 -6.92 40.79 -11.58
N LEU A 977 -7.95 41.37 -12.21
CA LEU A 977 -9.26 41.56 -11.61
C LEU A 977 -10.16 40.34 -11.91
N LEU A 978 -10.78 39.77 -10.89
CA LEU A 978 -11.61 38.57 -10.97
C LEU A 978 -13.03 38.91 -10.49
N ARG A 979 -14.05 38.42 -11.22
CA ARG A 979 -15.48 38.55 -10.84
C ARG A 979 -16.16 37.20 -10.91
N LEU A 980 -16.87 36.85 -9.83
CA LEU A 980 -17.72 35.68 -9.73
C LEU A 980 -19.17 36.13 -9.53
N THR A 981 -20.00 35.95 -10.56
CA THR A 981 -21.43 36.30 -10.55
C THR A 981 -22.27 35.04 -10.36
N ARG A 982 -23.23 35.05 -9.42
CA ARG A 982 -24.15 33.94 -9.22
C ARG A 982 -25.49 34.22 -9.90
N GLY A 983 -25.87 33.39 -10.87
CA GLY A 983 -27.17 33.40 -11.53
C GLY A 983 -28.23 32.62 -10.76
N SER A 984 -29.38 32.43 -11.41
CA SER A 984 -30.44 31.53 -10.94
C SER A 984 -30.02 30.05 -11.09
N GLY A 985 -30.71 29.14 -10.39
CA GLY A 985 -30.54 27.70 -10.56
C GLY A 985 -29.17 27.12 -10.15
N GLY A 986 -28.36 27.85 -9.38
CA GLY A 986 -27.01 27.42 -9.01
C GLY A 986 -25.96 27.60 -10.12
N VAL A 987 -26.25 28.44 -11.12
CA VAL A 987 -25.28 28.83 -12.16
C VAL A 987 -24.32 29.89 -11.61
N PHE A 988 -23.03 29.74 -11.88
CA PHE A 988 -21.99 30.73 -11.58
C PHE A 988 -21.23 31.08 -12.86
N THR A 989 -20.96 32.37 -13.06
CA THR A 989 -20.15 32.88 -14.17
C THR A 989 -18.87 33.49 -13.61
N GLY A 990 -17.73 32.93 -13.99
CA GLY A 990 -16.42 33.47 -13.68
C GLY A 990 -15.89 34.31 -14.83
N SER A 991 -15.43 35.54 -14.54
CA SER A 991 -14.83 36.46 -15.51
C SER A 991 -13.54 37.08 -14.96
N CYS A 992 -12.64 37.48 -15.85
CA CYS A 992 -11.43 38.22 -15.50
C CYS A 992 -11.19 39.44 -16.41
N SER A 993 -10.54 40.47 -15.86
CA SER A 993 -10.09 41.69 -16.55
C SER A 993 -8.61 41.94 -16.24
N THR A 994 -7.88 42.50 -17.21
CA THR A 994 -6.46 42.89 -17.12
C THR A 994 -6.24 44.38 -17.39
N ASP A 995 -7.33 45.13 -17.40
CA ASP A 995 -7.49 46.55 -17.73
C ASP A 995 -8.46 47.20 -16.73
N ASP A 996 -8.29 46.84 -15.46
CA ASP A 996 -8.97 47.42 -14.28
C ASP A 996 -10.50 47.46 -14.33
N GLY A 997 -11.10 46.57 -15.14
CA GLY A 997 -12.55 46.41 -15.30
C GLY A 997 -13.12 46.95 -16.61
N GLU A 998 -12.30 47.55 -17.48
CA GLU A 998 -12.74 48.07 -18.79
C GLU A 998 -13.22 46.95 -19.72
N THR A 999 -12.49 45.84 -19.83
CA THR A 999 -12.93 44.67 -20.61
C THR A 999 -12.95 43.38 -19.78
N TRP A 1000 -14.05 42.64 -19.87
CA TRP A 1000 -14.26 41.40 -19.14
C TRP A 1000 -14.26 40.20 -20.08
N ARG A 1001 -13.38 39.23 -19.78
CA ARG A 1001 -13.33 37.93 -20.46
C ARG A 1001 -13.97 36.87 -19.57
N THR A 1002 -15.04 36.24 -20.04
CA THR A 1002 -15.68 35.12 -19.34
C THR A 1002 -14.80 33.88 -19.45
N VAL A 1003 -14.43 33.30 -18.31
CA VAL A 1003 -13.70 32.02 -18.21
C VAL A 1003 -14.65 30.87 -18.51
N ALA A 1004 -15.81 30.84 -17.84
CA ALA A 1004 -16.96 29.99 -18.15
C ALA A 1004 -18.19 30.38 -17.31
N SER A 1005 -19.35 29.84 -17.70
CA SER A 1005 -20.55 29.73 -16.86
C SER A 1005 -20.84 28.26 -16.59
N VAL A 1006 -21.05 27.90 -15.31
CA VAL A 1006 -21.12 26.50 -14.84
C VAL A 1006 -22.23 26.34 -13.79
N THR A 1007 -22.93 25.21 -13.79
CA THR A 1007 -23.91 24.87 -12.75
C THR A 1007 -23.23 24.06 -11.66
N VAL A 1008 -23.34 24.49 -10.40
CA VAL A 1008 -22.70 23.83 -9.25
C VAL A 1008 -23.75 23.12 -8.39
N PRO A 1009 -23.70 21.79 -8.21
CA PRO A 1009 -24.66 21.05 -7.40
C PRO A 1009 -24.74 21.54 -5.95
N GLY A 1010 -25.95 21.48 -5.38
CA GLY A 1010 -26.23 21.95 -4.02
C GLY A 1010 -26.22 23.47 -3.82
N ALA A 1011 -25.80 24.27 -4.80
CA ALA A 1011 -25.79 25.74 -4.72
C ALA A 1011 -27.13 26.41 -5.12
N GLY A 1012 -28.24 25.67 -5.10
CA GLY A 1012 -29.56 26.15 -5.54
C GLY A 1012 -30.38 26.92 -4.48
N GLY A 1013 -29.91 26.97 -3.23
CA GLY A 1013 -30.61 27.59 -2.10
C GLY A 1013 -30.37 29.09 -1.92
N GLY A 1014 -30.42 29.56 -0.66
CA GLY A 1014 -30.14 30.95 -0.27
C GLY A 1014 -28.70 31.42 -0.57
N GLY A 1015 -28.29 32.55 0.01
CA GLY A 1015 -26.94 33.11 -0.18
C GLY A 1015 -25.82 32.10 0.17
N VAL A 1016 -24.77 32.05 -0.64
CA VAL A 1016 -23.58 31.23 -0.36
C VAL A 1016 -22.45 32.08 0.24
N ASP A 1017 -21.60 31.47 1.05
CA ASP A 1017 -20.39 32.11 1.54
C ASP A 1017 -19.47 32.42 0.35
N VAL A 1018 -18.89 33.62 0.34
CA VAL A 1018 -17.89 34.02 -0.66
C VAL A 1018 -16.76 34.79 0.00
N GLY A 1019 -15.54 34.57 -0.47
CA GLY A 1019 -14.35 35.21 0.08
C GLY A 1019 -13.20 35.27 -0.91
N LEU A 1020 -12.16 36.02 -0.54
CA LEU A 1020 -10.85 35.91 -1.15
C LEU A 1020 -10.08 34.74 -0.49
N PHE A 1021 -9.26 34.03 -1.26
CA PHE A 1021 -8.56 32.84 -0.78
C PHE A 1021 -7.20 32.64 -1.43
N MET A 1022 -6.38 31.79 -0.79
CA MET A 1022 -5.22 31.19 -1.44
C MET A 1022 -5.02 29.71 -1.05
N SER A 1023 -4.30 28.99 -1.91
CA SER A 1023 -3.68 27.68 -1.63
C SER A 1023 -2.34 27.58 -2.35
N ALA A 1024 -1.30 27.11 -1.65
CA ALA A 1024 0.05 27.00 -2.22
C ALA A 1024 0.20 25.88 -3.27
N THR A 1025 -0.67 24.86 -3.22
CA THR A 1025 -0.63 23.63 -4.04
C THR A 1025 0.80 23.07 -4.22
N ASN A 1026 1.54 22.95 -3.12
CA ASN A 1026 2.98 22.66 -3.12
C ASN A 1026 3.31 21.15 -3.12
N GLY A 1027 2.31 20.27 -3.21
CA GLY A 1027 2.49 18.82 -3.15
C GLY A 1027 2.78 18.25 -1.75
N GLY A 1028 2.61 19.05 -0.70
CA GLY A 1028 2.84 18.68 0.71
C GLY A 1028 4.25 18.95 1.21
N ASP A 1029 5.05 19.76 0.50
CA ASP A 1029 6.47 19.98 0.81
C ASP A 1029 6.74 20.98 1.96
N GLY A 1030 5.67 21.64 2.43
CA GLY A 1030 5.69 22.59 3.54
C GLY A 1030 5.89 24.06 3.16
N GLY A 1031 6.11 24.37 1.87
CA GLY A 1031 6.21 25.74 1.39
C GLY A 1031 4.96 26.58 1.67
N LYS A 1032 5.13 27.86 1.94
CA LYS A 1032 4.04 28.84 2.06
C LYS A 1032 4.28 29.99 1.08
N GLY A 1033 3.22 30.71 0.74
CA GLY A 1033 3.29 31.88 -0.15
C GLY A 1033 2.36 32.98 0.31
N LEU A 1034 2.78 34.22 0.08
CA LEU A 1034 2.02 35.45 0.28
C LEU A 1034 1.21 35.76 -0.99
N VAL A 1035 -0.02 36.23 -0.77
CA VAL A 1035 -0.90 36.76 -1.81
C VAL A 1035 -1.51 38.06 -1.29
N GLU A 1036 -1.44 39.12 -2.09
CA GLU A 1036 -2.05 40.42 -1.79
C GLU A 1036 -3.23 40.69 -2.72
N PHE A 1037 -4.25 41.36 -2.19
CA PHE A 1037 -5.50 41.63 -2.86
C PHE A 1037 -6.00 43.05 -2.55
N SER A 1038 -6.80 43.61 -3.44
CA SER A 1038 -7.47 44.90 -3.23
C SER A 1038 -8.80 44.97 -3.98
N GLY A 1039 -9.56 46.05 -3.76
CA GLY A 1039 -10.78 46.31 -4.53
C GLY A 1039 -11.90 45.28 -4.31
N TRP A 1040 -12.00 44.69 -3.12
CA TRP A 1040 -13.09 43.79 -2.77
C TRP A 1040 -14.44 44.49 -2.87
N ARG A 1041 -15.36 43.95 -3.67
CA ARG A 1041 -16.74 44.41 -3.80
C ARG A 1041 -17.71 43.23 -3.89
N VAL A 1042 -18.91 43.43 -3.36
CA VAL A 1042 -20.05 42.50 -3.50
C VAL A 1042 -21.25 43.37 -3.84
N GLU A 1043 -21.75 43.22 -5.07
CA GLU A 1043 -22.75 44.09 -5.72
C GLU A 1043 -23.83 43.27 -6.42
#